data_AF-A0A1J3F6C5-F1
#
_entry.id   AF-A0A1J3F6C5-F1
#
_cell.length_a   1.000
_cell.length_b   1.000
_cell.length_c   1.000
_cell.angle_alpha   90.00
_cell.angle_beta   90.00
_cell.angle_gamma   90.00
#
_symmetry.space_group_name_H-M   'P 1'
#
loop_
_entity.id
_entity.type
_entity.pdbx_description
1 polymer ?
#
loop_
_entity_poly.entity_id
_entity_poly.type
_entity_poly.pdbx_seq_one_letter_code
_entity_poly.pdbx_strand_id
1 'polypeptide(L)'
;GGGGGRLHFHWDMLHTGDEYSPVATIKGSISNRGGAGDHGGRFGEKGTMTGKMCPKGLYGTFCLECPIGTYKNVEGSDKRLCTPCPPEHLPSRAKFVYVRGGVSEPVCPYKCVSDKYRLPNCYTPLEELVYTFGGPLPFALLLSCVVVVLGLLLSTLSSRLLILSFYGSSSIENPSSHCLPHLLSLSEVRGAKFDDTQTHAYRMYFMGPNTFREPWHLPYSPPDAIIEIVYEDAFNRFIDEINSTAAYDWWEGSVHSILSVLANPCAWSWKQWRRRRKIHRLQEYVKSQYDHSCLRSCRSRALYKGMKVGATPDLMVAYVDFFLGGDEKRVDMVSIIQKRFPMCILFGGDGSYMSPYSLHSDALLTNLLGQHIPPSVWHRFVAGLNAQLRTVRHGSIRSALLPVIRWMNSHGNPQLEFHGVRIELGWFQATASGYYQLGILVFVGDFPLNQSVSFSRSDDESPRNSSAGSSKSLIELQQNLIQPGHGLSRKRINGGINGGLINEISLESLQYRRDILFPFSLLLNNTRPVGRQDTLVRLISILLLADLSVTLLALLQFYWLAIAAFLAILLILPLSLLCPFPAGLNALLSKEMRRASLTRIYALWNATSLTNVFVAFICGVIHSGFFSDKLDDKTNIWNVIRDDDEWWVLPTVLLLLKSVQARFLDWHVANLEVPDFSLLCPDPDTFWAYESGA
;
A
#
# COMPACT_ATOMS: atom_id res chain seq x y z
N GLY A 1 46.85 32.09 72.09
CA GLY A 1 45.67 31.27 71.75
C GLY A 1 45.44 30.24 72.84
N GLY A 2 44.19 29.94 73.18
CA GLY A 2 43.82 28.85 74.09
C GLY A 2 43.77 27.49 73.38
N GLY A 3 43.88 26.39 74.15
CA GLY A 3 44.00 24.99 73.66
C GLY A 3 42.72 24.34 73.14
N GLY A 4 41.76 25.12 72.64
CA GLY A 4 40.49 24.62 72.10
C GLY A 4 39.49 24.13 73.16
N GLY A 5 38.19 24.24 72.87
CA GLY A 5 37.11 23.78 73.75
C GLY A 5 36.58 22.39 73.36
N ARG A 6 35.86 21.72 74.26
CA ARG A 6 35.12 20.48 73.94
C ARG A 6 33.62 20.73 73.96
N LEU A 7 32.96 20.37 72.87
CA LEU A 7 31.50 20.34 72.76
C LEU A 7 31.05 18.87 72.75
N HIS A 8 30.20 18.48 73.69
CA HIS A 8 29.65 17.13 73.76
C HIS A 8 28.12 17.18 73.69
N PHE A 9 27.54 16.48 72.73
CA PHE A 9 26.09 16.33 72.62
C PHE A 9 25.63 15.00 73.23
N HIS A 10 24.77 15.11 74.24
CA HIS A 10 24.16 13.96 74.90
C HIS A 10 22.65 13.98 74.66
N TRP A 11 22.14 12.92 74.05
CA TRP A 11 20.72 12.75 73.75
C TRP A 11 20.17 11.57 74.54
N ASP A 12 19.05 11.81 75.22
CA ASP A 12 18.28 10.77 75.91
C ASP A 12 17.04 10.40 75.11
N MET A 13 16.60 9.15 75.22
CA MET A 13 15.41 8.61 74.55
C MET A 13 15.36 8.82 73.02
N LEU A 14 16.32 8.24 72.29
CA LEU A 14 16.30 8.23 70.82
C LEU A 14 15.31 7.18 70.31
N HIS A 15 14.15 7.62 69.82
CA HIS A 15 13.18 6.76 69.15
C HIS A 15 13.72 6.28 67.79
N THR A 16 13.47 5.01 67.45
CA THR A 16 13.91 4.38 66.19
C THR A 16 12.73 3.88 65.38
N GLY A 17 12.88 3.77 64.05
CA GLY A 17 11.82 3.29 63.16
C GLY A 17 10.66 4.28 63.04
N ASP A 18 9.43 3.79 63.10
CA ASP A 18 8.21 4.59 62.85
C ASP A 18 7.98 5.72 63.88
N GLU A 19 8.53 5.55 65.09
CA GLU A 19 8.47 6.55 66.17
C GLU A 19 9.58 7.61 66.07
N TYR A 20 10.53 7.46 65.13
CA TYR A 20 11.64 8.40 65.02
C TYR A 20 11.16 9.84 64.80
N SER A 21 11.77 10.77 65.52
CA SER A 21 11.61 12.20 65.32
C SER A 21 12.98 12.88 65.38
N PRO A 22 13.24 13.89 64.54
CA PRO A 22 14.54 14.56 64.51
C PRO A 22 14.80 15.24 65.86
N VAL A 23 15.94 14.91 66.45
CA VAL A 23 16.34 15.36 67.79
C VAL A 23 16.51 16.89 67.85
N ALA A 24 17.02 17.48 66.77
CA ALA A 24 17.13 18.93 66.61
C ALA A 24 17.20 19.31 65.12
N THR A 25 16.50 20.38 64.74
CA THR A 25 16.54 20.94 63.38
C THR A 25 17.32 22.25 63.41
N ILE A 26 18.59 22.22 63.00
CA ILE A 26 19.46 23.40 63.08
C ILE A 26 19.52 24.09 61.71
N LYS A 27 19.10 25.36 61.65
CA LYS A 27 19.27 26.23 60.47
C LYS A 27 20.62 26.98 60.44
N GLY A 28 21.40 26.91 61.52
CA GLY A 28 22.75 27.48 61.65
C GLY A 28 23.88 26.48 61.42
N SER A 29 25.13 26.93 61.53
CA SER A 29 26.31 26.06 61.48
C SER A 29 27.04 26.07 62.83
N ILE A 30 27.50 24.90 63.26
CA ILE A 30 28.35 24.77 64.45
C ILE A 30 29.80 24.79 63.98
N SER A 31 30.56 25.77 64.45
CA SER A 31 31.99 25.89 64.16
C SER A 31 32.79 25.52 65.40
N ASN A 32 33.66 24.53 65.28
CA ASN A 32 34.66 24.20 66.30
C ASN A 32 36.00 24.93 66.06
N ARG A 33 36.00 26.00 65.26
CA ARG A 33 37.22 26.78 64.99
C ARG A 33 37.59 27.62 66.21
N GLY A 34 38.87 27.64 66.55
CA GLY A 34 39.37 28.54 67.58
C GLY A 34 39.23 30.00 67.14
N GLY A 35 38.97 30.89 68.10
CA GLY A 35 38.83 32.31 67.87
C GLY A 35 40.12 32.95 67.32
N ALA A 36 39.97 34.08 66.63
CA ALA A 36 41.09 34.90 66.20
C ALA A 36 41.82 35.48 67.43
N GLY A 37 43.15 35.42 67.42
CA GLY A 37 43.96 36.08 68.46
C GLY A 37 44.02 37.58 68.21
N ASP A 38 44.05 38.36 69.30
CA ASP A 38 44.16 39.82 69.23
C ASP A 38 45.63 40.28 69.26
N HIS A 39 45.93 41.47 68.73
CA HIS A 39 47.26 42.11 68.73
C HIS A 39 48.42 41.21 68.24
N GLY A 40 48.22 40.42 67.18
CA GLY A 40 49.24 39.51 66.63
C GLY A 40 49.34 38.16 67.33
N GLY A 41 48.42 37.85 68.26
CA GLY A 41 48.31 36.54 68.89
C GLY A 41 47.91 35.42 67.93
N ARG A 42 48.45 34.22 68.14
CA ARG A 42 48.07 33.02 67.36
C ARG A 42 46.59 32.67 67.60
N PHE A 43 45.91 32.23 66.55
CA PHE A 43 44.56 31.65 66.60
C PHE A 43 44.47 30.56 67.68
N GLY A 44 43.30 30.45 68.30
CA GLY A 44 43.00 29.31 69.19
C GLY A 44 43.04 27.99 68.42
N GLU A 45 43.36 26.91 69.12
CA GLU A 45 43.28 25.58 68.53
C GLU A 45 41.81 25.19 68.25
N LYS A 46 41.61 24.27 67.29
CA LYS A 46 40.28 23.75 66.99
C LYS A 46 39.77 22.92 68.15
N GLY A 47 38.52 23.15 68.54
CA GLY A 47 37.84 22.34 69.55
C GLY A 47 37.45 20.96 69.04
N THR A 48 37.22 20.04 69.98
CA THR A 48 36.70 18.69 69.68
C THR A 48 35.19 18.66 69.83
N MET A 49 34.48 18.14 68.84
CA MET A 49 33.04 17.88 68.93
C MET A 49 32.82 16.37 69.03
N THR A 50 32.11 15.94 70.07
CA THR A 50 31.78 14.53 70.32
C THR A 50 30.28 14.39 70.52
N GLY A 51 29.73 13.20 70.26
CA GLY A 51 28.31 12.91 70.49
C GLY A 51 28.10 11.45 70.84
N LYS A 52 26.93 11.14 71.40
CA LYS A 52 26.49 9.76 71.64
C LYS A 52 26.43 8.99 70.31
N MET A 53 26.73 7.69 70.35
CA MET A 53 26.58 6.82 69.19
C MET A 53 25.12 6.75 68.79
N CYS A 54 24.82 6.99 67.51
CA CYS A 54 23.46 6.88 67.00
C CYS A 54 23.07 5.43 66.79
N PRO A 55 21.79 5.08 67.01
CA PRO A 55 21.28 3.75 66.71
C PRO A 55 21.30 3.46 65.20
N LYS A 56 20.98 2.22 64.84
CA LYS A 56 20.89 1.75 63.45
C LYS A 56 20.00 2.67 62.61
N GLY A 57 20.35 2.88 61.33
CA GLY A 57 19.62 3.76 60.42
C GLY A 57 19.91 5.27 60.53
N LEU A 58 20.53 5.74 61.62
CA LEU A 58 20.78 7.17 61.88
C LEU A 58 22.28 7.51 61.90
N TYR A 59 22.68 8.73 61.54
CA TYR A 59 24.09 9.17 61.54
C TYR A 59 24.26 10.65 61.91
N GLY A 60 25.51 11.05 62.15
CA GLY A 60 25.88 12.42 62.50
C GLY A 60 25.68 12.74 63.98
N THR A 61 25.95 13.99 64.34
CA THR A 61 25.88 14.46 65.74
C THR A 61 24.46 14.59 66.27
N PHE A 62 23.48 14.77 65.37
CA PHE A 62 22.04 14.91 65.69
C PHE A 62 21.23 13.65 65.36
N CYS A 63 21.90 12.53 65.05
CA CYS A 63 21.27 11.27 64.65
C CYS A 63 20.20 11.45 63.58
N LEU A 64 20.60 12.04 62.45
CA LEU A 64 19.76 12.22 61.27
C LEU A 64 19.64 10.90 60.49
N GLU A 65 18.54 10.73 59.76
CA GLU A 65 18.31 9.55 58.92
C GLU A 65 19.39 9.43 57.83
N CYS A 66 19.90 8.22 57.61
CA CYS A 66 20.78 7.92 56.47
C CYS A 66 20.10 8.30 55.13
N PRO A 67 20.87 8.76 54.13
CA PRO A 67 20.31 9.17 52.84
C PRO A 67 19.60 8.02 52.13
N ILE A 68 18.59 8.34 51.30
CA ILE A 68 17.82 7.37 50.52
C ILE A 68 18.77 6.52 49.65
N GLY A 69 18.54 5.20 49.63
CA GLY A 69 19.41 4.25 48.92
C GLY A 69 20.65 3.83 49.73
N THR A 70 20.69 4.12 51.03
CA THR A 70 21.68 3.58 51.96
C THR A 70 21.03 2.92 53.17
N TYR A 71 21.71 1.95 53.77
CA TYR A 71 21.32 1.30 55.01
C TYR A 71 22.44 1.38 56.05
N LYS A 72 22.09 1.20 57.32
CA LYS A 72 23.06 1.16 58.42
C LYS A 72 22.60 0.18 59.50
N ASN A 73 23.35 -0.90 59.65
CA ASN A 73 23.05 -2.01 60.57
C ASN A 73 23.86 -2.00 61.88
N VAL A 74 24.81 -1.08 62.04
CA VAL A 74 25.67 -0.92 63.23
C VAL A 74 25.40 0.39 63.95
N GLU A 75 25.68 0.44 65.25
CA GLU A 75 25.63 1.68 66.04
C GLU A 75 26.88 2.55 65.79
N GLY A 76 26.72 3.87 65.83
CA GLY A 76 27.82 4.82 65.63
C GLY A 76 27.32 6.16 65.08
N SER A 77 28.18 7.16 64.93
CA SER A 77 27.74 8.50 64.46
C SER A 77 28.41 8.93 63.15
N ASP A 78 29.30 8.12 62.61
CA ASP A 78 30.00 8.42 61.36
C ASP A 78 29.11 8.22 60.13
N LYS A 79 29.15 9.19 59.21
CA LYS A 79 28.42 9.13 57.92
C LYS A 79 28.84 7.94 57.06
N ARG A 80 30.09 7.48 57.19
CA ARG A 80 30.65 6.34 56.43
C ARG A 80 29.98 5.01 56.77
N LEU A 81 29.24 4.94 57.88
CA LEU A 81 28.50 3.76 58.30
C LEU A 81 27.17 3.60 57.53
N CYS A 82 26.71 4.62 56.81
CA CYS A 82 25.59 4.49 55.87
C CYS A 82 26.12 3.88 54.55
N THR A 83 25.96 2.57 54.38
CA THR A 83 26.42 1.82 53.21
C THR A 83 25.36 1.84 52.10
N PRO A 84 25.73 1.99 50.82
CA PRO A 84 24.78 1.94 49.72
C PRO A 84 24.10 0.58 49.65
N CYS A 85 22.80 0.58 49.35
CA CYS A 85 22.05 -0.66 49.13
C CYS A 85 22.55 -1.36 47.86
N PRO A 86 22.64 -2.70 47.83
CA PRO A 86 23.09 -3.43 46.65
C PRO A 86 22.15 -3.18 45.46
N PRO A 87 22.67 -2.69 44.32
CA PRO A 87 21.84 -2.38 43.15
C PRO A 87 21.26 -3.61 42.47
N GLU A 88 21.82 -4.81 42.69
CA GLU A 88 21.36 -6.08 42.11
C GLU A 88 19.94 -6.46 42.56
N HIS A 89 19.49 -5.94 43.71
CA HIS A 89 18.14 -6.20 44.23
C HIS A 89 17.12 -5.12 43.84
N LEU A 90 17.51 -4.12 43.05
CA LEU A 90 16.62 -3.06 42.58
C LEU A 90 16.22 -3.32 41.12
N PRO A 91 14.94 -3.61 40.83
CA PRO A 91 14.44 -3.69 39.45
C PRO A 91 14.66 -2.39 38.69
N SER A 92 14.89 -2.46 37.37
CA SER A 92 15.22 -1.28 36.55
C SER A 92 14.14 -0.18 36.54
N ARG A 93 12.87 -0.56 36.72
CA ARG A 93 11.72 0.37 36.83
C ARG A 93 11.30 0.67 38.29
N ALA A 94 12.22 0.51 39.25
CA ALA A 94 11.99 0.79 40.66
C ALA A 94 12.87 1.92 41.20
N LYS A 95 12.40 2.60 42.25
CA LYS A 95 13.15 3.59 43.01
C LYS A 95 13.06 3.33 44.50
N PHE A 96 14.16 3.54 45.22
CA PHE A 96 14.16 3.47 46.67
C PHE A 96 13.20 4.49 47.27
N VAL A 97 12.51 4.09 48.34
CA VAL A 97 11.57 4.96 49.05
C VAL A 97 12.21 5.53 50.31
N TYR A 98 11.75 6.71 50.69
CA TYR A 98 12.03 7.28 52.00
C TYR A 98 11.35 6.43 53.08
N VAL A 99 12.11 6.09 54.13
CA VAL A 99 11.63 5.39 55.32
C VAL A 99 11.99 6.23 56.53
N ARG A 100 11.01 6.44 57.40
CA ARG A 100 11.19 7.17 58.65
C ARG A 100 12.13 6.40 59.60
N GLY A 101 13.09 7.10 60.18
CA GLY A 101 14.13 6.51 61.04
C GLY A 101 15.30 5.86 60.29
N GLY A 102 15.32 5.91 58.96
CA GLY A 102 16.35 5.31 58.12
C GLY A 102 16.28 3.78 58.06
N VAL A 103 17.00 3.18 57.10
CA VAL A 103 16.97 1.73 56.88
C VAL A 103 18.02 1.03 57.75
N SER A 104 17.58 0.08 58.58
CA SER A 104 18.46 -0.69 59.48
C SER A 104 18.99 -1.98 58.86
N GLU A 105 18.31 -2.51 57.85
CA GLU A 105 18.61 -3.79 57.18
C GLU A 105 19.24 -3.60 55.78
N PRO A 106 20.02 -4.58 55.28
CA PRO A 106 20.64 -4.48 53.96
C PRO A 106 19.65 -4.51 52.79
N VAL A 107 18.40 -4.93 53.03
CA VAL A 107 17.33 -4.95 52.02
C VAL A 107 16.54 -3.66 52.10
N CYS A 108 16.78 -2.75 51.17
CA CYS A 108 16.16 -1.43 51.17
C CYS A 108 14.79 -1.47 50.47
N PRO A 109 13.75 -0.87 51.07
CA PRO A 109 12.44 -0.84 50.46
C PRO A 109 12.43 0.06 49.22
N TYR A 110 11.68 -0.38 48.21
CA TYR A 110 11.54 0.30 46.93
C TYR A 110 10.07 0.32 46.51
N LYS A 111 9.75 1.23 45.59
CA LYS A 111 8.47 1.25 44.89
C LYS A 111 8.71 1.40 43.40
N CYS A 112 7.77 0.91 42.59
CA CYS A 112 7.84 1.14 41.16
C CYS A 112 7.68 2.63 40.83
N VAL A 113 8.23 3.07 39.70
CA VAL A 113 8.17 4.48 39.27
C VAL A 113 6.73 4.98 39.11
N SER A 114 5.80 4.09 38.74
CA SER A 114 4.37 4.34 38.59
C SER A 114 3.55 3.17 39.13
N ASP A 115 2.33 3.45 39.60
CA ASP A 115 1.36 2.45 40.08
C ASP A 115 0.89 1.46 39.00
N LYS A 116 1.23 1.72 37.73
CA LYS A 116 0.96 0.82 36.59
C LYS A 116 1.78 -0.48 36.62
N TYR A 117 2.91 -0.47 37.31
CA TYR A 117 3.83 -1.61 37.39
C TYR A 117 3.60 -2.39 38.68
N ARG A 118 3.68 -3.72 38.62
CA ARG A 118 3.43 -4.59 39.78
C ARG A 118 4.73 -5.05 40.45
N LEU A 119 4.76 -4.99 41.78
CA LEU A 119 5.83 -5.59 42.58
C LEU A 119 5.79 -7.13 42.44
N PRO A 120 6.95 -7.83 42.55
CA PRO A 120 8.26 -7.32 42.95
C PRO A 120 9.11 -6.75 41.80
N ASN A 121 8.98 -7.25 40.57
CA ASN A 121 9.91 -6.90 39.47
C ASN A 121 9.55 -5.61 38.72
N CYS A 122 8.45 -4.94 39.08
CA CYS A 122 7.94 -3.75 38.38
C CYS A 122 7.68 -4.01 36.89
N TYR A 123 7.15 -5.19 36.57
CA TYR A 123 6.72 -5.56 35.23
C TYR A 123 5.33 -5.03 34.91
N THR A 124 5.06 -4.86 33.61
CA THR A 124 3.70 -4.68 33.11
C THR A 124 2.93 -6.01 33.21
N PRO A 125 1.59 -5.99 33.27
CA PRO A 125 0.80 -7.22 33.33
C PRO A 125 1.05 -8.18 32.14
N LEU A 126 1.42 -7.66 30.97
CA LEU A 126 1.80 -8.47 29.81
C LEU A 126 3.17 -9.12 30.00
N GLU A 127 4.17 -8.37 30.45
CA GLU A 127 5.50 -8.92 30.77
C GLU A 127 5.40 -9.98 31.87
N GLU A 128 4.56 -9.77 32.89
CA GLU A 128 4.29 -10.74 33.95
C GLU A 128 3.72 -12.05 33.36
N LEU A 129 2.74 -11.97 32.44
CA LEU A 129 2.23 -13.13 31.70
C LEU A 129 3.32 -13.81 30.86
N VAL A 130 4.17 -13.06 30.17
CA VAL A 130 5.27 -13.63 29.37
C VAL A 130 6.25 -14.40 30.25
N TYR A 131 6.61 -13.84 31.40
CA TYR A 131 7.54 -14.47 32.33
C TYR A 131 6.91 -15.64 33.11
N THR A 132 5.60 -15.67 33.34
CA THR A 132 4.94 -16.85 33.94
C THR A 132 5.01 -18.09 33.05
N PHE A 133 5.04 -17.90 31.71
CA PHE A 133 5.27 -18.97 30.74
C PHE A 133 6.75 -19.32 30.52
N GLY A 134 7.66 -18.83 31.36
CA GLY A 134 9.10 -19.11 31.29
C GLY A 134 9.90 -18.12 30.45
N GLY A 135 9.32 -16.97 30.10
CA GLY A 135 9.98 -15.88 29.38
C GLY A 135 9.52 -15.70 27.93
N PRO A 136 10.11 -14.73 27.20
CA PRO A 136 9.66 -14.34 25.87
C PRO A 136 9.78 -15.45 24.82
N LEU A 137 10.84 -16.25 24.87
CA LEU A 137 11.09 -17.35 23.94
C LEU A 137 10.03 -18.47 24.05
N PRO A 138 9.80 -19.11 25.21
CA PRO A 138 8.79 -20.16 25.32
C PRO A 138 7.37 -19.65 25.09
N PHE A 139 7.05 -18.41 25.52
CA PHE A 139 5.77 -17.78 25.22
C PHE A 139 5.54 -17.62 23.72
N ALA A 140 6.54 -17.12 22.98
CA ALA A 140 6.46 -16.96 21.53
C ALA A 140 6.31 -18.30 20.80
N LEU A 141 7.01 -19.35 21.26
CA LEU A 141 6.89 -20.70 20.70
C LEU A 141 5.49 -21.30 20.95
N LEU A 142 4.96 -21.15 22.16
CA LEU A 142 3.62 -21.63 22.51
C LEU A 142 2.55 -20.89 21.69
N LEU A 143 2.64 -19.57 21.60
CA LEU A 143 1.73 -18.77 20.79
C LEU A 143 1.81 -19.15 19.30
N SER A 144 3.03 -19.34 18.78
CA SER A 144 3.24 -19.78 17.40
C SER A 144 2.61 -21.14 17.14
N CYS A 145 2.78 -22.11 18.06
CA CYS A 145 2.16 -23.43 17.96
C CYS A 145 0.63 -23.33 17.93
N VAL A 146 0.02 -22.53 18.81
CA VAL A 146 -1.43 -22.31 18.84
C VAL A 146 -1.91 -21.68 17.53
N VAL A 147 -1.22 -20.66 17.02
CA VAL A 147 -1.56 -20.00 15.75
C VAL A 147 -1.45 -20.97 14.57
N VAL A 148 -0.43 -21.82 14.52
CA VAL A 148 -0.26 -22.82 13.46
C VAL A 148 -1.37 -23.86 13.52
N VAL A 149 -1.67 -24.42 14.69
CA VAL A 149 -2.73 -25.42 14.86
C VAL A 149 -4.09 -24.84 14.47
N LEU A 150 -4.44 -23.65 14.97
CA LEU A 150 -5.68 -22.97 14.60
C LEU A 150 -5.72 -22.62 13.10
N GLY A 151 -4.59 -22.24 12.51
CA GLY A 151 -4.50 -21.93 11.07
C GLY A 151 -4.69 -23.14 10.19
N LEU A 152 -4.16 -24.30 10.59
CA LEU A 152 -4.40 -25.58 9.92
C LEU A 152 -5.87 -26.00 10.08
N LEU A 153 -6.46 -25.87 11.27
CA LEU A 153 -7.88 -26.12 11.50
C LEU A 153 -8.77 -25.21 10.63
N LEU A 154 -8.47 -23.91 10.54
CA LEU A 154 -9.19 -22.99 9.66
C LEU A 154 -9.06 -23.37 8.19
N SER A 155 -7.86 -23.77 7.73
CA SER A 155 -7.65 -24.17 6.34
C SER A 155 -8.41 -25.45 5.97
N THR A 156 -8.47 -26.42 6.89
CA THR A 156 -9.21 -27.66 6.67
C THR A 156 -10.72 -27.42 6.76
N LEU A 157 -11.16 -26.52 7.63
CA LEU A 157 -12.55 -26.09 7.71
C LEU A 157 -12.96 -25.36 6.42
N SER A 158 -12.14 -24.43 5.93
CA SER A 158 -12.44 -23.68 4.72
C SER A 158 -12.45 -24.57 3.49
N SER A 159 -11.51 -25.50 3.36
CA SER A 159 -11.50 -26.46 2.26
C SER A 159 -12.75 -27.37 2.32
N ARG A 160 -13.14 -27.83 3.51
CA ARG A 160 -14.37 -28.62 3.70
C ARG A 160 -15.64 -27.81 3.42
N LEU A 161 -15.70 -26.55 3.83
CA LEU A 161 -16.83 -25.67 3.57
C LEU A 161 -16.97 -25.38 2.07
N LEU A 162 -15.84 -25.22 1.36
CA LEU A 162 -15.81 -25.08 -0.10
C LEU A 162 -16.36 -26.35 -0.78
N ILE A 163 -15.87 -27.53 -0.36
CA ILE A 163 -16.31 -28.84 -0.90
C ILE A 163 -17.80 -29.09 -0.62
N LEU A 164 -18.29 -28.80 0.58
CA LEU A 164 -19.71 -28.96 0.95
C LEU A 164 -20.60 -28.01 0.13
N SER A 165 -20.12 -26.79 -0.13
CA SER A 165 -20.82 -25.84 -1.01
C SER A 165 -20.87 -26.32 -2.46
N PHE A 166 -19.88 -27.07 -2.94
CA PHE A 166 -19.87 -27.68 -4.28
C PHE A 166 -20.93 -28.79 -4.38
N TYR A 167 -21.03 -29.67 -3.39
CA TYR A 167 -22.04 -30.73 -3.35
C TYR A 167 -23.48 -30.21 -3.23
N GLY A 168 -23.68 -29.07 -2.56
CA GLY A 168 -24.99 -28.41 -2.51
C GLY A 168 -25.47 -27.80 -3.84
N SER A 169 -24.56 -27.59 -4.81
CA SER A 169 -24.88 -27.10 -6.16
C SER A 169 -24.80 -28.18 -7.24
N SER A 170 -24.15 -29.32 -6.98
CA SER A 170 -23.87 -30.36 -7.97
C SER A 170 -24.93 -31.48 -8.02
N SER A 171 -26.23 -31.16 -7.88
CA SER A 171 -27.29 -32.12 -8.22
C SER A 171 -27.74 -32.04 -9.68
N ILE A 172 -27.13 -31.18 -10.49
CA ILE A 172 -27.27 -31.13 -11.95
C ILE A 172 -25.88 -30.84 -12.53
N GLU A 173 -25.42 -31.72 -13.43
CA GLU A 173 -24.17 -31.69 -14.22
C GLU A 173 -22.90 -32.37 -13.64
N ASN A 174 -22.54 -33.48 -14.31
CA ASN A 174 -21.35 -34.31 -14.13
C ASN A 174 -20.05 -33.60 -14.58
N PRO A 175 -18.88 -34.05 -14.06
CA PRO A 175 -17.62 -33.35 -14.23
C PRO A 175 -16.94 -33.76 -15.54
N SER A 176 -16.96 -32.86 -16.53
CA SER A 176 -15.99 -32.89 -17.62
C SER A 176 -15.80 -31.48 -18.16
N SER A 177 -14.55 -31.17 -18.50
CA SER A 177 -14.10 -30.10 -19.39
C SER A 177 -13.61 -28.82 -18.72
N HIS A 178 -12.28 -28.66 -18.86
CA HIS A 178 -11.60 -27.38 -19.01
C HIS A 178 -12.41 -26.42 -19.88
N CYS A 179 -12.28 -25.12 -19.60
CA CYS A 179 -13.06 -24.04 -20.18
C CYS A 179 -14.50 -23.96 -19.61
N LEU A 180 -14.61 -23.54 -18.35
CA LEU A 180 -15.87 -22.95 -17.89
C LEU A 180 -16.01 -21.61 -18.64
N PRO A 181 -16.96 -21.47 -19.59
CA PRO A 181 -17.29 -20.14 -20.07
C PRO A 181 -17.83 -19.39 -18.87
N HIS A 182 -17.38 -18.16 -18.70
CA HIS A 182 -17.97 -17.21 -17.80
C HIS A 182 -19.50 -17.36 -17.88
N LEU A 183 -20.18 -17.78 -16.82
CA LEU A 183 -21.64 -17.76 -16.73
C LEU A 183 -22.08 -16.30 -16.70
N LEU A 184 -21.97 -15.68 -17.87
CA LEU A 184 -22.68 -14.50 -18.27
C LEU A 184 -24.15 -14.86 -18.11
N SER A 185 -24.90 -14.01 -17.41
CA SER A 185 -26.35 -14.18 -17.27
C SER A 185 -26.99 -14.47 -18.64
N LEU A 186 -28.11 -15.19 -18.72
CA LEU A 186 -28.82 -15.40 -20.00
C LEU A 186 -29.17 -14.06 -20.72
N SER A 187 -29.18 -12.93 -19.99
CA SER A 187 -29.26 -11.57 -20.54
C SER A 187 -27.99 -11.08 -21.26
N GLU A 188 -26.85 -11.66 -20.95
CA GLU A 188 -25.51 -11.31 -21.42
C GLU A 188 -25.05 -12.30 -22.51
N VAL A 189 -25.52 -13.57 -22.47
CA VAL A 189 -25.52 -14.48 -23.65
C VAL A 189 -26.48 -14.00 -24.75
N ARG A 190 -27.49 -13.18 -24.43
CA ARG A 190 -28.29 -12.42 -25.40
C ARG A 190 -27.65 -11.06 -25.80
N GLY A 191 -26.48 -10.73 -25.28
CA GLY A 191 -25.97 -9.36 -25.17
C GLY A 191 -25.20 -8.79 -26.36
N ALA A 192 -24.88 -9.58 -27.38
CA ALA A 192 -24.40 -9.05 -28.65
C ALA A 192 -25.12 -9.81 -29.77
N LYS A 193 -26.24 -9.26 -30.25
CA LYS A 193 -26.79 -9.70 -31.53
C LYS A 193 -25.67 -9.57 -32.56
N PHE A 194 -25.48 -10.56 -33.41
CA PHE A 194 -24.59 -10.49 -34.58
C PHE A 194 -24.74 -9.16 -35.35
N ASP A 195 -25.97 -8.62 -35.37
CA ASP A 195 -26.39 -7.31 -35.88
C ASP A 195 -25.61 -6.10 -35.31
N ASP A 196 -25.27 -6.10 -34.02
CA ASP A 196 -24.60 -4.98 -33.33
C ASP A 196 -23.12 -4.84 -33.76
N THR A 197 -22.49 -5.93 -34.22
CA THR A 197 -21.07 -5.94 -34.64
C THR A 197 -20.87 -5.36 -36.04
N GLN A 198 -21.86 -5.59 -36.92
CA GLN A 198 -21.84 -5.05 -38.28
C GLN A 198 -22.10 -3.54 -38.26
N THR A 199 -22.97 -3.10 -37.36
CA THR A 199 -23.38 -1.69 -37.22
C THR A 199 -22.40 -0.84 -36.39
N HIS A 200 -21.49 -1.42 -35.60
CA HIS A 200 -20.54 -0.63 -34.80
C HIS A 200 -19.61 0.24 -35.66
N ALA A 201 -19.70 1.56 -35.58
CA ALA A 201 -18.85 2.49 -36.33
C ALA A 201 -17.49 2.71 -35.67
N TYR A 202 -17.50 3.19 -34.42
CA TYR A 202 -16.30 3.69 -33.75
C TYR A 202 -16.45 3.66 -32.23
N ARG A 203 -15.34 3.40 -31.53
CA ARG A 203 -15.24 3.44 -30.07
C ARG A 203 -14.43 4.65 -29.63
N MET A 204 -15.06 5.57 -28.92
CA MET A 204 -14.43 6.79 -28.41
C MET A 204 -14.14 6.65 -26.91
N TYR A 205 -12.88 6.77 -26.50
CA TYR A 205 -12.48 6.63 -25.11
C TYR A 205 -12.56 7.95 -24.34
N PHE A 206 -12.97 7.88 -23.07
CA PHE A 206 -12.85 9.00 -22.14
C PHE A 206 -11.40 9.25 -21.76
N MET A 207 -11.02 10.52 -21.76
CA MET A 207 -9.74 11.04 -21.30
C MET A 207 -9.73 11.15 -19.76
N GLY A 208 -8.54 10.97 -19.18
CA GLY A 208 -8.28 11.13 -17.74
C GLY A 208 -8.27 9.82 -16.92
N PRO A 209 -7.63 9.83 -15.73
CA PRO A 209 -7.47 8.65 -14.86
C PRO A 209 -8.68 8.34 -13.96
N ASN A 210 -9.81 9.03 -14.13
CA ASN A 210 -10.99 8.93 -13.28
C ASN A 210 -10.71 9.21 -11.79
N THR A 211 -10.03 10.32 -11.51
CA THR A 211 -9.74 10.76 -10.14
C THR A 211 -10.61 11.95 -9.77
N PHE A 212 -10.76 12.25 -8.47
CA PHE A 212 -11.52 13.42 -8.03
C PHE A 212 -10.92 14.74 -8.52
N ARG A 213 -9.62 14.76 -8.81
CA ARG A 213 -8.93 15.93 -9.39
C ARG A 213 -9.11 16.03 -10.91
N GLU A 214 -9.16 14.88 -11.58
CA GLU A 214 -9.27 14.80 -13.03
C GLU A 214 -10.31 13.71 -13.39
N PRO A 215 -11.59 14.10 -13.52
CA PRO A 215 -12.66 13.20 -13.90
C PRO A 215 -12.54 12.81 -15.38
N TRP A 216 -13.33 11.81 -15.76
CA TRP A 216 -13.49 11.47 -17.18
C TRP A 216 -14.06 12.65 -17.96
N HIS A 217 -13.50 12.88 -19.14
CA HIS A 217 -14.01 13.86 -20.08
C HIS A 217 -13.73 13.39 -21.51
N LEU A 218 -14.50 13.89 -22.46
CA LEU A 218 -14.31 13.69 -23.88
C LEU A 218 -13.79 14.99 -24.52
N PRO A 219 -12.91 14.89 -25.53
CA PRO A 219 -12.43 16.05 -26.26
C PRO A 219 -13.56 16.72 -27.06
N TYR A 220 -13.44 18.04 -27.22
CA TYR A 220 -14.26 18.79 -28.17
C TYR A 220 -13.84 18.47 -29.60
N SER A 221 -14.82 18.52 -30.51
CA SER A 221 -14.73 18.11 -31.92
C SER A 221 -14.78 16.58 -32.14
N PRO A 222 -15.61 16.11 -33.09
CA PRO A 222 -15.68 14.70 -33.42
C PRO A 222 -14.40 14.22 -34.14
N PRO A 223 -13.91 13.01 -33.84
CA PRO A 223 -12.85 12.37 -34.62
C PRO A 223 -13.21 12.22 -36.10
N ASP A 224 -12.19 12.25 -36.98
CA ASP A 224 -12.34 12.10 -38.43
C ASP A 224 -13.11 10.82 -38.83
N ALA A 225 -13.07 9.78 -37.99
CA ALA A 225 -13.79 8.53 -38.20
C ALA A 225 -15.31 8.63 -38.02
N ILE A 226 -15.81 9.61 -37.25
CA ILE A 226 -17.25 9.77 -36.95
C ILE A 226 -17.83 11.08 -37.46
N ILE A 227 -17.01 11.98 -38.02
CA ILE A 227 -17.44 13.29 -38.52
C ILE A 227 -18.55 13.18 -39.58
N GLU A 228 -18.57 12.08 -40.35
CA GLU A 228 -19.60 11.81 -41.37
C GLU A 228 -20.94 11.36 -40.76
N ILE A 229 -20.93 10.81 -39.54
CA ILE A 229 -22.09 10.20 -38.86
C ILE A 229 -22.78 11.21 -37.91
N VAL A 230 -22.07 12.26 -37.50
CA VAL A 230 -22.47 13.15 -36.41
C VAL A 230 -22.59 14.61 -36.89
N TYR A 231 -23.50 15.37 -36.31
CA TYR A 231 -23.55 16.84 -36.44
C TYR A 231 -22.61 17.48 -35.42
N GLU A 232 -21.62 18.25 -35.89
CA GLU A 232 -20.56 18.83 -35.03
C GLU A 232 -21.11 19.69 -33.88
N ASP A 233 -22.05 20.59 -34.15
CA ASP A 233 -22.62 21.48 -33.13
C ASP A 233 -23.44 20.73 -32.07
N ALA A 234 -24.19 19.71 -32.49
CA ALA A 234 -24.98 18.87 -31.57
C ALA A 234 -24.08 17.91 -30.79
N PHE A 235 -22.96 17.48 -31.38
CA PHE A 235 -21.94 16.70 -30.70
C PHE A 235 -21.28 17.51 -29.58
N ASN A 236 -20.86 18.74 -29.85
CA ASN A 236 -20.21 19.57 -28.83
C ASN A 236 -21.15 19.84 -27.64
N ARG A 237 -22.45 20.06 -27.88
CA ARG A 237 -23.45 20.16 -26.80
C ARG A 237 -23.58 18.86 -25.99
N PHE A 238 -23.58 17.71 -26.67
CA PHE A 238 -23.52 16.41 -25.99
C PHE A 238 -22.25 16.25 -25.15
N ILE A 239 -21.10 16.72 -25.64
CA ILE A 239 -19.84 16.72 -24.90
C ILE A 239 -19.95 17.58 -23.63
N ASP A 240 -20.56 18.76 -23.69
CA ASP A 240 -20.79 19.61 -22.50
C ASP A 240 -21.63 18.89 -21.43
N GLU A 241 -22.73 18.25 -21.85
CA GLU A 241 -23.64 17.55 -20.95
C GLU A 241 -23.03 16.26 -20.38
N ILE A 242 -22.31 15.47 -21.18
CA ILE A 242 -21.67 14.25 -20.71
C ILE A 242 -20.46 14.54 -19.83
N ASN A 243 -19.66 15.57 -20.13
CA ASN A 243 -18.52 15.98 -19.31
C ASN A 243 -18.98 16.55 -17.97
N SER A 244 -20.06 17.35 -17.95
CA SER A 244 -20.67 17.81 -16.70
C SER A 244 -21.28 16.67 -15.88
N THR A 245 -21.88 15.67 -16.53
CA THR A 245 -22.35 14.45 -15.85
C THR A 245 -21.19 13.61 -15.29
N ALA A 246 -20.05 13.59 -16.00
CA ALA A 246 -18.84 12.89 -15.61
C ALA A 246 -18.09 13.55 -14.44
N ALA A 247 -18.22 14.88 -14.26
CA ALA A 247 -17.53 15.65 -13.23
C ALA A 247 -17.85 15.21 -11.79
N TYR A 248 -16.89 15.35 -10.89
CA TYR A 248 -17.06 15.06 -9.46
C TYR A 248 -17.37 16.32 -8.67
N ASP A 249 -18.24 16.20 -7.67
CA ASP A 249 -18.45 17.29 -6.72
C ASP A 249 -17.25 17.40 -5.76
N TRP A 250 -16.94 18.62 -5.32
CA TRP A 250 -15.81 18.89 -4.42
C TRP A 250 -15.87 18.07 -3.11
N TRP A 251 -17.07 17.90 -2.55
CA TRP A 251 -17.27 17.19 -1.28
C TRP A 251 -16.92 15.71 -1.38
N GLU A 252 -17.07 15.08 -2.55
CA GLU A 252 -16.73 13.67 -2.76
C GLU A 252 -15.24 13.42 -2.57
N GLY A 253 -14.41 14.34 -3.09
CA GLY A 253 -12.97 14.35 -2.92
C GLY A 253 -12.57 14.62 -1.47
N SER A 254 -13.24 15.55 -0.78
CA SER A 254 -13.00 15.83 0.64
C SER A 254 -13.28 14.61 1.53
N VAL A 255 -14.41 13.91 1.32
CA VAL A 255 -14.72 12.67 2.04
C VAL A 255 -13.66 11.61 1.78
N HIS A 256 -13.23 11.43 0.52
CA HIS A 256 -12.15 10.50 0.20
C HIS A 256 -10.84 10.88 0.89
N SER A 257 -10.48 12.17 0.93
CA SER A 257 -9.27 12.65 1.59
C SER A 257 -9.30 12.36 3.09
N ILE A 258 -10.41 12.66 3.77
CA ILE A 258 -10.60 12.37 5.20
C ILE A 258 -10.53 10.86 5.46
N LEU A 259 -11.24 10.06 4.67
CA LEU A 259 -11.21 8.60 4.78
C LEU A 259 -9.82 8.03 4.48
N SER A 260 -9.04 8.62 3.56
CA SER A 260 -7.70 8.13 3.24
C SER A 260 -6.74 8.20 4.43
N VAL A 261 -6.95 9.18 5.31
CA VAL A 261 -6.19 9.36 6.55
C VAL A 261 -6.75 8.49 7.68
N LEU A 262 -8.08 8.47 7.87
CA LEU A 262 -8.71 7.78 9.00
C LEU A 262 -8.91 6.27 8.79
N ALA A 263 -9.15 5.85 7.54
CA ALA A 263 -9.54 4.50 7.17
C ALA A 263 -9.28 4.22 5.68
N ASN A 264 -8.03 3.97 5.30
CA ASN A 264 -7.63 3.64 3.94
C ASN A 264 -8.53 2.61 3.20
N PRO A 265 -8.98 1.49 3.81
CA PRO A 265 -9.85 0.54 3.11
C PRO A 265 -11.24 1.10 2.80
N CYS A 266 -11.79 1.94 3.69
CA CYS A 266 -13.04 2.64 3.46
C CYS A 266 -12.86 3.72 2.38
N ALA A 267 -11.70 4.37 2.31
CA ALA A 267 -11.39 5.36 1.29
C ALA A 267 -11.40 4.75 -0.12
N TRP A 268 -10.79 3.57 -0.29
CA TRP A 268 -10.80 2.84 -1.55
C TRP A 268 -12.22 2.38 -1.93
N SER A 269 -12.94 1.80 -0.98
CA SER A 269 -14.32 1.34 -1.19
C SER A 269 -15.26 2.49 -1.57
N TRP A 270 -15.12 3.65 -0.91
CA TRP A 270 -15.82 4.89 -1.23
C TRP A 270 -15.53 5.34 -2.66
N LYS A 271 -14.25 5.40 -3.04
CA LYS A 271 -13.82 5.78 -4.39
C LYS A 271 -14.43 4.85 -5.44
N GLN A 272 -14.38 3.53 -5.23
CA GLN A 272 -14.94 2.57 -6.18
C GLN A 272 -16.46 2.64 -6.26
N TRP A 273 -17.15 2.87 -5.14
CA TRP A 273 -18.60 3.07 -5.12
C TRP A 273 -19.02 4.33 -5.88
N ARG A 274 -18.31 5.46 -5.69
CA ARG A 274 -18.55 6.69 -6.46
C ARG A 274 -18.33 6.49 -7.95
N ARG A 275 -17.26 5.78 -8.35
CA ARG A 275 -17.01 5.42 -9.76
C ARG A 275 -18.13 4.57 -10.35
N ARG A 276 -18.63 3.55 -9.63
CA ARG A 276 -19.77 2.72 -10.07
C ARG A 276 -21.04 3.54 -10.27
N ARG A 277 -21.36 4.40 -9.30
CA ARG A 277 -22.53 5.29 -9.39
C ARG A 277 -22.41 6.24 -10.59
N LYS A 278 -21.19 6.69 -10.90
CA LYS A 278 -20.91 7.59 -12.02
C LYS A 278 -21.12 6.90 -13.37
N ILE A 279 -20.56 5.71 -13.59
CA ILE A 279 -20.79 4.98 -14.84
C ILE A 279 -22.27 4.64 -15.03
N HIS A 280 -22.99 4.26 -13.98
CA HIS A 280 -24.43 4.02 -14.07
C HIS A 280 -25.20 5.28 -14.48
N ARG A 281 -24.85 6.46 -13.95
CA ARG A 281 -25.43 7.73 -14.39
C ARG A 281 -25.12 8.06 -15.85
N LEU A 282 -23.88 7.81 -16.30
CA LEU A 282 -23.50 8.02 -17.71
C LEU A 282 -24.27 7.07 -18.65
N GLN A 283 -24.43 5.82 -18.24
CA GLN A 283 -25.21 4.82 -18.98
C GLN A 283 -26.69 5.19 -19.04
N GLU A 284 -27.27 5.64 -17.93
CA GLU A 284 -28.65 6.10 -17.88
C GLU A 284 -28.86 7.36 -18.71
N TYR A 285 -27.95 8.33 -18.61
CA TYR A 285 -27.99 9.55 -19.42
C TYR A 285 -28.03 9.24 -20.93
N VAL A 286 -27.10 8.42 -21.43
CA VAL A 286 -27.06 8.08 -22.86
C VAL A 286 -28.21 7.16 -23.29
N LYS A 287 -28.73 6.31 -22.40
CA LYS A 287 -29.78 5.34 -22.75
C LYS A 287 -31.19 5.94 -22.70
N SER A 288 -31.47 6.84 -21.77
CA SER A 288 -32.84 7.30 -21.49
C SER A 288 -33.04 8.80 -21.45
N GLN A 289 -32.00 9.60 -21.18
CA GLN A 289 -32.16 11.07 -21.04
C GLN A 289 -31.75 11.84 -22.29
N TYR A 290 -30.80 11.32 -23.06
CA TYR A 290 -30.29 11.98 -24.26
C TYR A 290 -30.96 11.46 -25.53
N ASP A 291 -31.51 12.38 -26.33
CA ASP A 291 -32.28 12.07 -27.56
C ASP A 291 -31.43 11.61 -28.76
N HIS A 292 -30.15 11.31 -28.56
CA HIS A 292 -29.17 11.00 -29.62
C HIS A 292 -29.13 12.03 -30.76
N SER A 293 -29.50 13.28 -30.48
CA SER A 293 -29.68 14.34 -31.48
C SER A 293 -28.41 14.67 -32.28
N CYS A 294 -27.24 14.32 -31.76
CA CYS A 294 -25.97 14.43 -32.48
C CYS A 294 -25.84 13.48 -33.67
N LEU A 295 -26.56 12.35 -33.71
CA LEU A 295 -26.47 11.39 -34.82
C LEU A 295 -27.26 11.88 -36.03
N ARG A 296 -26.69 11.71 -37.24
CA ARG A 296 -27.35 12.08 -38.50
C ARG A 296 -28.48 11.11 -38.88
N SER A 297 -28.33 9.81 -38.60
CA SER A 297 -29.36 8.82 -38.91
C SER A 297 -30.66 9.10 -38.13
N CYS A 298 -31.79 9.09 -38.83
CA CYS A 298 -33.11 9.23 -38.21
C CYS A 298 -33.50 7.98 -37.43
N ARG A 299 -33.14 6.80 -37.95
CA ARG A 299 -33.46 5.51 -37.33
C ARG A 299 -32.73 5.29 -36.00
N SER A 300 -31.44 5.63 -35.95
CA SER A 300 -30.63 5.50 -34.73
C SER A 300 -31.15 6.40 -33.59
N ARG A 301 -31.62 7.61 -33.92
CA ARG A 301 -32.28 8.55 -33.00
C ARG A 301 -33.62 8.02 -32.48
N ALA A 302 -34.51 7.60 -33.37
CA ALA A 302 -35.83 7.14 -32.99
C ALA A 302 -35.81 5.87 -32.11
N LEU A 303 -34.81 5.01 -32.29
CA LEU A 303 -34.71 3.73 -31.57
C LEU A 303 -33.87 3.80 -30.29
N TYR A 304 -33.21 4.92 -29.99
CA TYR A 304 -32.25 5.04 -28.87
C TYR A 304 -31.19 3.92 -28.88
N LYS A 305 -30.65 3.62 -30.08
CA LYS A 305 -29.70 2.52 -30.30
C LYS A 305 -28.37 2.94 -30.93
N GLY A 306 -28.21 4.21 -31.28
CA GLY A 306 -27.02 4.68 -31.99
C GLY A 306 -25.78 4.89 -31.11
N MET A 307 -25.93 4.91 -29.77
CA MET A 307 -24.80 5.08 -28.85
C MET A 307 -24.94 4.18 -27.64
N LYS A 308 -23.83 3.62 -27.14
CA LYS A 308 -23.78 2.88 -25.88
C LYS A 308 -22.54 3.28 -25.08
N VAL A 309 -22.66 3.33 -23.75
CA VAL A 309 -21.53 3.63 -22.86
C VAL A 309 -21.08 2.36 -22.15
N GLY A 310 -19.80 2.05 -22.27
CA GLY A 310 -19.15 0.95 -21.57
C GLY A 310 -18.01 1.43 -20.69
N ALA A 311 -17.58 0.56 -19.78
CA ALA A 311 -16.40 0.79 -18.95
C ALA A 311 -15.71 -0.52 -18.61
N THR A 312 -14.40 -0.42 -18.41
CA THR A 312 -13.57 -1.50 -17.90
C THR A 312 -14.01 -1.93 -16.49
N PRO A 313 -13.78 -3.19 -16.07
CA PRO A 313 -14.18 -3.70 -14.76
C PRO A 313 -13.44 -3.01 -13.58
N ASP A 314 -12.30 -2.37 -13.86
CA ASP A 314 -11.56 -1.54 -12.90
C ASP A 314 -12.15 -0.13 -12.76
N LEU A 315 -13.04 0.29 -13.67
CA LEU A 315 -13.63 1.63 -13.75
C LEU A 315 -12.58 2.74 -13.90
N MET A 316 -11.46 2.43 -14.55
CA MET A 316 -10.38 3.37 -14.85
C MET A 316 -10.53 3.96 -16.25
N VAL A 317 -10.98 3.14 -17.20
CA VAL A 317 -11.27 3.55 -18.57
C VAL A 317 -12.76 3.35 -18.85
N ALA A 318 -13.38 4.37 -19.43
CA ALA A 318 -14.73 4.34 -19.99
C ALA A 318 -14.68 4.68 -21.48
N TYR A 319 -15.69 4.28 -22.23
CA TYR A 319 -15.80 4.56 -23.66
C TYR A 319 -17.27 4.69 -24.11
N VAL A 320 -17.47 5.35 -25.23
CA VAL A 320 -18.74 5.48 -25.94
C VAL A 320 -18.61 4.79 -27.29
N ASP A 321 -19.44 3.79 -27.54
CA ASP A 321 -19.55 3.06 -28.80
C ASP A 321 -20.64 3.69 -29.66
N PHE A 322 -20.31 4.02 -30.90
CA PHE A 322 -21.24 4.55 -31.91
C PHE A 322 -21.68 3.44 -32.86
N PHE A 323 -22.98 3.38 -33.15
CA PHE A 323 -23.58 2.40 -34.06
C PHE A 323 -24.29 3.10 -35.22
N LEU A 324 -24.10 2.57 -36.42
CA LEU A 324 -24.76 2.98 -37.65
C LEU A 324 -26.24 2.60 -37.61
N GLY A 325 -27.09 3.48 -38.13
CA GLY A 325 -28.54 3.27 -38.13
C GLY A 325 -29.04 2.35 -39.24
N GLY A 326 -28.20 2.09 -40.25
CA GLY A 326 -28.56 1.37 -41.47
C GLY A 326 -29.23 2.26 -42.53
N ASP A 327 -29.31 3.57 -42.26
CA ASP A 327 -29.77 4.58 -43.22
C ASP A 327 -28.62 5.00 -44.18
N GLU A 328 -27.39 4.64 -43.84
CA GLU A 328 -26.17 4.94 -44.61
C GLU A 328 -26.05 4.04 -45.85
N LYS A 329 -25.50 4.54 -46.97
CA LYS A 329 -25.38 3.74 -48.20
C LYS A 329 -24.38 2.59 -48.00
N ARG A 330 -24.62 1.44 -48.63
CA ARG A 330 -23.76 0.23 -48.51
C ARG A 330 -22.29 0.46 -48.86
N VAL A 331 -22.00 1.36 -49.82
CA VAL A 331 -20.63 1.70 -50.23
C VAL A 331 -19.92 2.50 -49.13
N ASP A 332 -20.64 3.43 -48.49
CA ASP A 332 -20.14 4.22 -47.37
C ASP A 332 -19.84 3.29 -46.18
N MET A 333 -20.68 2.27 -45.94
CA MET A 333 -20.49 1.29 -44.88
C MET A 333 -19.16 0.53 -45.01
N VAL A 334 -18.78 0.07 -46.21
CA VAL A 334 -17.49 -0.63 -46.44
C VAL A 334 -16.31 0.32 -46.22
N SER A 335 -16.41 1.57 -46.66
CA SER A 335 -15.37 2.57 -46.44
C SER A 335 -15.22 2.93 -44.96
N ILE A 336 -16.31 3.02 -44.21
CA ILE A 336 -16.33 3.26 -42.76
C ILE A 336 -15.72 2.06 -42.03
N ILE A 337 -16.01 0.83 -42.47
CA ILE A 337 -15.42 -0.39 -41.92
C ILE A 337 -13.91 -0.43 -42.15
N GLN A 338 -13.42 -0.07 -43.35
CA GLN A 338 -11.99 -0.02 -43.65
C GLN A 338 -11.25 1.11 -42.92
N LYS A 339 -11.90 2.27 -42.73
CA LYS A 339 -11.38 3.39 -41.92
C LYS A 339 -11.29 3.08 -40.41
N ARG A 340 -11.77 1.91 -39.93
CA ARG A 340 -11.71 1.52 -38.51
C ARG A 340 -10.30 1.23 -38.01
N PHE A 341 -9.39 0.84 -38.91
CA PHE A 341 -8.01 0.53 -38.56
C PHE A 341 -7.07 1.69 -38.96
N PRO A 342 -6.04 2.00 -38.16
CA PRO A 342 -5.63 1.29 -36.96
C PRO A 342 -6.56 1.54 -35.76
N MET A 343 -6.87 0.47 -35.02
CA MET A 343 -7.75 0.53 -33.85
C MET A 343 -6.93 0.66 -32.57
N CYS A 344 -7.20 1.69 -31.77
CA CYS A 344 -6.59 1.86 -30.46
C CYS A 344 -7.41 1.16 -29.38
N ILE A 345 -6.79 0.30 -28.57
CA ILE A 345 -7.41 -0.32 -27.40
C ILE A 345 -6.59 0.06 -26.16
N LEU A 346 -7.20 0.84 -25.27
CA LEU A 346 -6.55 1.29 -24.04
C LEU A 346 -6.52 0.19 -22.97
N PHE A 347 -5.43 0.14 -22.21
CA PHE A 347 -5.36 -0.69 -21.01
C PHE A 347 -6.20 -0.07 -19.89
N GLY A 348 -6.99 -0.92 -19.23
CA GLY A 348 -7.54 -0.64 -17.91
C GLY A 348 -6.45 -0.62 -16.86
N GLY A 349 -6.75 -0.03 -15.71
CA GLY A 349 -5.79 0.11 -14.61
C GLY A 349 -4.80 1.27 -14.79
N ASP A 350 -4.13 1.61 -13.70
CA ASP A 350 -3.09 2.64 -13.61
C ASP A 350 -1.71 2.06 -13.25
N GLY A 351 -1.59 0.73 -13.23
CA GLY A 351 -0.36 0.05 -12.80
C GLY A 351 -0.09 0.16 -11.30
N SER A 352 -1.09 0.53 -10.51
CA SER A 352 -1.05 0.47 -9.06
C SER A 352 -1.25 -0.96 -8.56
N TYR A 353 -0.95 -1.18 -7.27
CA TYR A 353 -1.13 -2.49 -6.65
C TYR A 353 -2.61 -2.95 -6.64
N MET A 354 -3.58 -2.02 -6.53
CA MET A 354 -5.02 -2.33 -6.53
C MET A 354 -5.64 -2.48 -7.92
N SER A 355 -5.06 -1.83 -8.93
CA SER A 355 -5.55 -1.85 -10.32
C SER A 355 -4.37 -2.01 -11.29
N PRO A 356 -3.89 -3.26 -11.46
CA PRO A 356 -2.83 -3.55 -12.44
C PRO A 356 -3.31 -3.24 -13.86
N TYR A 357 -2.36 -3.06 -14.78
CA TYR A 357 -2.71 -2.89 -16.19
C TYR A 357 -3.38 -4.15 -16.73
N SER A 358 -4.51 -3.97 -17.42
CA SER A 358 -5.24 -5.07 -18.05
C SER A 358 -5.82 -4.64 -19.40
N LEU A 359 -5.69 -5.50 -20.40
CA LEU A 359 -6.40 -5.40 -21.66
C LEU A 359 -7.78 -6.05 -21.48
N HIS A 360 -8.83 -5.24 -21.53
CA HIS A 360 -10.21 -5.72 -21.47
C HIS A 360 -10.75 -5.95 -22.88
N SER A 361 -11.15 -7.18 -23.18
CA SER A 361 -11.82 -7.53 -24.44
C SER A 361 -13.30 -7.78 -24.20
N ASP A 362 -14.14 -6.84 -24.62
CA ASP A 362 -15.60 -7.02 -24.64
C ASP A 362 -16.00 -7.98 -25.77
N ALA A 363 -17.21 -8.55 -25.68
CA ALA A 363 -17.78 -9.36 -26.75
C ALA A 363 -17.82 -8.63 -28.10
N LEU A 364 -18.06 -7.31 -28.09
CA LEU A 364 -18.01 -6.48 -29.29
C LEU A 364 -16.60 -6.48 -29.90
N LEU A 365 -15.57 -6.23 -29.10
CA LEU A 365 -14.18 -6.18 -29.57
C LEU A 365 -13.70 -7.54 -30.07
N THR A 366 -14.02 -8.61 -29.34
CA THR A 366 -13.73 -9.99 -29.76
C THR A 366 -14.39 -10.31 -31.09
N ASN A 367 -15.65 -9.92 -31.30
CA ASN A 367 -16.35 -10.19 -32.55
C ASN A 367 -15.82 -9.34 -33.71
N LEU A 368 -15.39 -8.09 -33.46
CA LEU A 368 -14.76 -7.24 -34.47
C LEU A 368 -13.42 -7.82 -34.92
N LEU A 369 -12.58 -8.23 -33.97
CA LEU A 369 -11.29 -8.88 -34.28
C LEU A 369 -11.49 -10.30 -34.83
N GLY A 370 -12.60 -10.95 -34.48
CA GLY A 370 -13.09 -12.22 -35.02
C GLY A 370 -13.22 -12.26 -36.54
N GLN A 371 -13.31 -11.09 -37.20
CA GLN A 371 -13.33 -10.98 -38.66
C GLN A 371 -11.95 -11.26 -39.29
N HIS A 372 -10.87 -11.10 -38.54
CA HIS A 372 -9.49 -11.26 -39.00
C HIS A 372 -8.76 -12.40 -38.28
N ILE A 373 -8.97 -12.56 -36.97
CA ILE A 373 -8.30 -13.53 -36.11
C ILE A 373 -9.35 -14.43 -35.45
N PRO A 374 -9.16 -15.76 -35.36
CA PRO A 374 -10.06 -16.62 -34.62
C PRO A 374 -10.24 -16.15 -33.15
N PRO A 375 -11.48 -16.19 -32.59
CA PRO A 375 -11.72 -15.79 -31.21
C PRO A 375 -10.87 -16.54 -30.18
N SER A 376 -10.53 -17.81 -30.42
CA SER A 376 -9.65 -18.62 -29.55
C SER A 376 -8.26 -17.99 -29.42
N VAL A 377 -7.63 -17.68 -30.56
CA VAL A 377 -6.31 -17.04 -30.66
C VAL A 377 -6.34 -15.68 -29.97
N TRP A 378 -7.37 -14.87 -30.21
CA TRP A 378 -7.52 -13.56 -29.57
C TRP A 378 -7.67 -13.67 -28.05
N HIS A 379 -8.53 -14.57 -27.56
CA HIS A 379 -8.70 -14.78 -26.12
C HIS A 379 -7.43 -15.27 -25.45
N ARG A 380 -6.70 -16.19 -26.07
CA ARG A 380 -5.41 -16.71 -25.57
C ARG A 380 -4.34 -15.61 -25.56
N PHE A 381 -4.26 -14.79 -26.61
CA PHE A 381 -3.40 -13.61 -26.66
C PHE A 381 -3.70 -12.63 -25.53
N VAL A 382 -4.97 -12.24 -25.34
CA VAL A 382 -5.39 -11.31 -24.29
C VAL A 382 -5.06 -11.86 -22.91
N ALA A 383 -5.28 -13.15 -22.66
CA ALA A 383 -4.96 -13.80 -21.40
C ALA A 383 -3.44 -13.81 -21.12
N GLY A 384 -2.62 -14.15 -22.13
CA GLY A 384 -1.16 -14.12 -22.03
C GLY A 384 -0.62 -12.70 -21.81
N LEU A 385 -1.15 -11.72 -22.54
CA LEU A 385 -0.76 -10.31 -22.38
C LEU A 385 -1.12 -9.80 -20.99
N ASN A 386 -2.32 -10.10 -20.49
CA ASN A 386 -2.75 -9.73 -19.13
C ASN A 386 -1.88 -10.35 -18.04
N ALA A 387 -1.40 -11.58 -18.24
CA ALA A 387 -0.46 -12.21 -17.32
C ALA A 387 0.88 -11.46 -17.25
N GLN A 388 1.36 -10.89 -18.36
CA GLN A 388 2.56 -10.05 -18.38
C GLN A 388 2.29 -8.64 -17.84
N LEU A 389 1.20 -7.99 -18.28
CA LEU A 389 0.80 -6.64 -17.87
C LEU A 389 0.58 -6.52 -16.36
N ARG A 390 0.13 -7.60 -15.70
CA ARG A 390 0.02 -7.66 -14.24
C ARG A 390 1.30 -7.27 -13.50
N THR A 391 2.47 -7.57 -14.07
CA THR A 391 3.77 -7.27 -13.44
C THR A 391 4.27 -5.84 -13.67
N VAL A 392 3.60 -5.10 -14.56
CA VAL A 392 3.98 -3.75 -14.95
C VAL A 392 3.59 -2.76 -13.85
N ARG A 393 4.59 -2.01 -13.36
CA ARG A 393 4.42 -1.02 -12.29
C ARG A 393 4.65 0.39 -12.81
N HIS A 394 3.71 1.30 -12.51
CA HIS A 394 3.80 2.70 -12.93
C HIS A 394 5.11 3.38 -12.47
N GLY A 395 5.51 3.20 -11.21
CA GLY A 395 6.74 3.79 -10.65
C GLY A 395 8.05 3.24 -11.25
N SER A 396 8.01 2.18 -12.05
CA SER A 396 9.18 1.56 -12.71
C SER A 396 8.87 1.17 -14.14
N ILE A 397 8.09 1.99 -14.84
CA ILE A 397 7.50 1.66 -16.14
C ILE A 397 8.55 1.29 -17.20
N ARG A 398 9.71 1.96 -17.19
CA ARG A 398 10.82 1.71 -18.14
C ARG A 398 11.36 0.29 -18.04
N SER A 399 11.61 -0.21 -16.84
CA SER A 399 12.10 -1.58 -16.64
C SER A 399 10.98 -2.60 -16.76
N ALA A 400 9.75 -2.24 -16.39
CA ALA A 400 8.65 -3.19 -16.27
C ALA A 400 7.93 -3.45 -17.61
N LEU A 401 7.95 -2.50 -18.57
CA LEU A 401 7.39 -2.71 -19.92
C LEU A 401 8.31 -3.51 -20.85
N LEU A 402 9.63 -3.52 -20.61
CA LEU A 402 10.58 -4.22 -21.48
C LEU A 402 10.26 -5.72 -21.63
N PRO A 403 9.94 -6.49 -20.56
CA PRO A 403 9.48 -7.87 -20.70
C PRO A 403 8.20 -8.03 -21.52
N VAL A 404 7.27 -7.07 -21.46
CA VAL A 404 6.01 -7.09 -22.21
C VAL A 404 6.27 -6.88 -23.70
N ILE A 405 7.12 -5.91 -24.06
CA ILE A 405 7.49 -5.64 -25.45
C ILE A 405 8.18 -6.86 -26.07
N ARG A 406 9.13 -7.47 -25.34
CA ARG A 406 9.80 -8.70 -25.79
C ARG A 406 8.82 -9.85 -25.98
N TRP A 407 7.89 -10.05 -25.04
CA TRP A 407 6.87 -11.09 -25.14
C TRP A 407 5.91 -10.83 -26.32
N MET A 408 5.49 -9.58 -26.55
CA MET A 408 4.67 -9.22 -27.71
C MET A 408 5.39 -9.54 -29.02
N ASN A 409 6.68 -9.20 -29.13
CA ASN A 409 7.46 -9.44 -30.35
C ASN A 409 7.78 -10.92 -30.59
N SER A 410 7.96 -11.73 -29.53
CA SER A 410 8.34 -13.14 -29.68
C SER A 410 7.16 -14.13 -29.66
N HIS A 411 6.10 -13.86 -28.88
CA HIS A 411 4.94 -14.76 -28.74
C HIS A 411 3.72 -14.24 -29.51
N GLY A 412 3.43 -12.94 -29.40
CA GLY A 412 2.19 -12.34 -29.91
C GLY A 412 2.20 -12.10 -31.42
N ASN A 413 3.02 -11.15 -31.86
CA ASN A 413 3.06 -10.68 -33.25
C ASN A 413 3.32 -11.79 -34.28
N PRO A 414 4.20 -12.78 -34.05
CA PRO A 414 4.43 -13.83 -35.05
C PRO A 414 3.18 -14.64 -35.42
N GLN A 415 2.30 -14.92 -34.45
CA GLN A 415 1.03 -15.62 -34.72
C GLN A 415 -0.04 -14.70 -35.29
N LEU A 416 -0.07 -13.44 -34.88
CA LEU A 416 -1.07 -12.48 -35.38
C LEU A 416 -0.76 -12.04 -36.82
N GLU A 417 0.52 -11.93 -37.17
CA GLU A 417 0.97 -11.58 -38.52
C GLU A 417 0.60 -12.68 -39.54
N PHE A 418 0.54 -13.95 -39.11
CA PHE A 418 -0.02 -15.03 -39.93
C PHE A 418 -1.48 -14.77 -40.34
N HIS A 419 -2.24 -14.09 -39.49
CA HIS A 419 -3.62 -13.65 -39.76
C HIS A 419 -3.71 -12.24 -40.38
N GLY A 420 -2.59 -11.62 -40.76
CA GLY A 420 -2.57 -10.28 -41.34
C GLY A 420 -2.89 -9.17 -40.35
N VAL A 421 -2.63 -9.40 -39.05
CA VAL A 421 -2.81 -8.42 -37.97
C VAL A 421 -1.49 -8.19 -37.22
N ARG A 422 -1.13 -6.94 -36.96
CA ARG A 422 0.06 -6.58 -36.17
C ARG A 422 -0.32 -5.68 -35.02
N ILE A 423 0.27 -5.92 -33.85
CA ILE A 423 -0.03 -5.16 -32.64
C ILE A 423 1.23 -4.45 -32.15
N GLU A 424 1.09 -3.15 -31.93
CA GLU A 424 2.16 -2.33 -31.38
C GLU A 424 1.71 -1.70 -30.06
N LEU A 425 2.64 -1.60 -29.11
CA LEU A 425 2.39 -0.94 -27.84
C LEU A 425 2.45 0.58 -28.05
N GLY A 426 1.52 1.32 -27.47
CA GLY A 426 1.48 2.78 -27.56
C GLY A 426 1.24 3.44 -26.21
N TRP A 427 1.66 4.70 -26.11
CA TRP A 427 1.15 5.63 -25.11
C TRP A 427 0.26 6.67 -25.81
N PHE A 428 -0.83 7.01 -25.14
CA PHE A 428 -1.82 7.95 -25.62
C PHE A 428 -1.92 9.07 -24.58
N GLN A 429 -1.63 10.30 -24.99
CA GLN A 429 -1.74 11.49 -24.16
C GLN A 429 -3.23 11.73 -23.90
N ALA A 430 -3.67 11.35 -22.71
CA ALA A 430 -5.07 11.47 -22.36
C ALA A 430 -5.41 12.91 -21.98
N THR A 431 -4.49 13.67 -21.38
CA THR A 431 -4.85 14.98 -20.79
C THR A 431 -3.75 16.03 -20.90
N ALA A 432 -4.15 17.31 -20.83
CA ALA A 432 -3.24 18.45 -20.78
C ALA A 432 -2.38 18.49 -19.50
N SER A 433 -2.77 17.73 -18.46
CA SER A 433 -2.04 17.59 -17.19
C SER A 433 -0.81 16.67 -17.27
N GLY A 434 -0.59 16.01 -18.42
CA GLY A 434 0.55 15.12 -18.65
C GLY A 434 0.34 13.67 -18.23
N TYR A 435 -0.92 13.23 -18.06
CA TYR A 435 -1.23 11.81 -17.84
C TYR A 435 -1.19 11.03 -19.16
N TYR A 436 -0.46 9.92 -19.16
CA TYR A 436 -0.33 9.01 -20.30
C TYR A 436 -1.09 7.72 -20.02
N GLN A 437 -1.96 7.33 -20.94
CA GLN A 437 -2.63 6.03 -20.93
C GLN A 437 -1.85 5.07 -21.83
N LEU A 438 -1.58 3.87 -21.33
CA LEU A 438 -0.99 2.81 -22.13
C LEU A 438 -2.08 2.04 -22.85
N GLY A 439 -1.76 1.51 -24.02
CA GLY A 439 -2.66 0.67 -24.78
C GLY A 439 -1.95 0.00 -25.93
N ILE A 440 -2.72 -0.72 -26.74
CA ILE A 440 -2.25 -1.34 -27.98
C ILE A 440 -2.89 -0.68 -29.19
N LEU A 441 -2.13 -0.61 -30.27
CA LEU A 441 -2.60 -0.21 -31.58
C LEU A 441 -2.62 -1.45 -32.47
N VAL A 442 -3.81 -1.76 -33.00
CA VAL A 442 -4.04 -2.93 -33.86
C VAL A 442 -4.06 -2.46 -35.31
N PHE A 443 -3.14 -2.98 -36.10
CA PHE A 443 -3.05 -2.77 -37.55
C PHE A 443 -3.56 -4.02 -38.27
N VAL A 444 -4.23 -3.84 -39.41
CA VAL A 444 -4.72 -4.92 -40.26
C VAL A 444 -4.34 -4.63 -41.70
N GLY A 445 -3.79 -5.61 -42.42
CA GLY A 445 -3.39 -5.48 -43.83
C GLY A 445 -1.91 -5.13 -44.04
N ASP A 446 -1.60 -4.37 -45.10
CA ASP A 446 -0.22 -4.05 -45.49
C ASP A 446 0.47 -3.16 -44.45
N PHE A 447 1.34 -3.77 -43.66
CA PHE A 447 2.12 -3.08 -42.65
C PHE A 447 3.24 -2.28 -43.32
N PRO A 448 3.49 -1.03 -42.90
CA PRO A 448 4.74 -0.37 -43.23
C PRO A 448 5.89 -1.16 -42.58
N LEU A 449 6.58 -1.98 -43.36
CA LEU A 449 7.76 -2.73 -42.91
C LEU A 449 8.81 -1.74 -42.40
N ASN A 450 9.28 -1.99 -41.18
CA ASN A 450 10.31 -1.31 -40.40
C ASN A 450 11.24 -0.33 -41.16
N GLN A 451 11.28 0.93 -40.70
CA GLN A 451 12.56 1.63 -40.56
C GLN A 451 13.32 0.99 -39.39
N SER A 452 13.87 -0.20 -39.60
CA SER A 452 14.94 -0.72 -38.76
C SER A 452 16.16 0.12 -39.08
N VAL A 453 16.46 1.09 -38.22
CA VAL A 453 17.74 1.80 -38.23
C VAL A 453 18.81 0.78 -37.90
N SER A 454 19.35 0.14 -38.94
CA SER A 454 20.63 -0.54 -38.89
C SER A 454 21.69 0.55 -38.84
N PHE A 455 22.20 0.85 -37.65
CA PHE A 455 23.47 1.57 -37.52
C PHE A 455 24.59 0.67 -38.01
N SER A 456 24.81 0.65 -39.33
CA SER A 456 26.08 0.22 -39.88
C SER A 456 27.04 1.41 -39.77
N ARG A 457 28.14 1.14 -39.07
CA ARG A 457 29.24 2.05 -38.80
C ARG A 457 30.10 2.09 -40.06
N SER A 458 30.17 3.23 -40.74
CA SER A 458 31.19 3.47 -41.77
C SER A 458 31.36 4.97 -42.01
N ASP A 459 32.49 5.44 -41.48
CA ASP A 459 33.41 6.51 -41.88
C ASP A 459 33.01 7.57 -42.92
N ASP A 460 33.50 8.76 -42.60
CA ASP A 460 33.53 10.01 -43.37
C ASP A 460 33.89 9.82 -44.85
N GLU A 461 33.09 10.42 -45.75
CA GLU A 461 33.58 11.32 -46.80
C GLU A 461 32.41 11.92 -47.61
N SER A 462 32.37 13.24 -47.69
CA SER A 462 31.65 13.99 -48.73
C SER A 462 32.54 14.10 -49.98
N PRO A 463 32.01 14.23 -51.23
CA PRO A 463 31.52 15.55 -51.67
C PRO A 463 30.42 15.58 -52.76
N ARG A 464 29.61 16.65 -52.69
CA ARG A 464 29.08 17.56 -53.74
C ARG A 464 29.16 17.15 -55.24
N ASN A 465 28.04 17.13 -55.98
CA ASN A 465 27.47 18.27 -56.75
C ASN A 465 26.45 17.86 -57.87
N SER A 466 25.36 18.64 -57.94
CA SER A 466 24.55 19.09 -59.11
C SER A 466 23.95 18.10 -60.13
N SER A 467 22.60 18.06 -60.21
CA SER A 467 21.83 18.63 -61.35
C SER A 467 20.31 18.53 -61.12
N ALA A 468 19.59 19.57 -61.55
CA ALA A 468 18.17 19.81 -61.31
C ALA A 468 17.22 19.00 -62.22
N GLY A 469 16.04 18.65 -61.69
CA GLY A 469 14.93 18.09 -62.46
C GLY A 469 13.66 17.85 -61.64
N SER A 470 12.83 18.90 -61.48
CA SER A 470 11.36 18.85 -61.38
C SER A 470 10.68 17.70 -60.60
N SER A 471 10.28 17.94 -59.34
CA SER A 471 8.93 17.57 -58.89
C SER A 471 8.44 18.49 -57.76
N LYS A 472 7.27 19.08 -57.95
CA LYS A 472 6.57 19.93 -56.97
C LYS A 472 5.88 19.10 -55.86
N SER A 473 6.40 17.92 -55.52
CA SER A 473 5.86 17.05 -54.46
C SER A 473 6.78 16.90 -53.24
N LEU A 474 7.95 17.55 -53.25
CA LEU A 474 8.97 17.40 -52.21
C LEU A 474 8.93 18.49 -51.12
N ILE A 475 8.18 19.58 -51.34
CA ILE A 475 8.12 20.72 -50.41
C ILE A 475 7.10 20.49 -49.27
N GLU A 476 6.08 19.64 -49.48
CA GLU A 476 5.10 19.28 -48.43
C GLU A 476 5.59 18.17 -47.49
N LEU A 477 6.52 17.32 -47.95
CA LEU A 477 7.12 16.26 -47.12
C LEU A 477 8.29 16.78 -46.24
N GLN A 478 8.89 17.91 -46.61
CA GLN A 478 10.10 18.45 -45.98
C GLN A 478 9.80 19.49 -44.88
N GLN A 479 8.56 19.99 -44.78
CA GLN A 479 8.14 20.90 -43.70
C GLN A 479 7.82 20.19 -42.37
N ASN A 480 7.79 18.86 -42.33
CA ASN A 480 7.62 18.09 -41.09
C ASN A 480 8.95 17.68 -40.41
N LEU A 481 10.11 18.10 -40.95
CA LEU A 481 11.41 17.54 -40.53
C LEU A 481 12.44 18.56 -40.03
N ILE A 482 12.07 19.81 -39.80
CA ILE A 482 12.99 20.81 -39.25
C ILE A 482 12.29 21.67 -38.20
N GLN A 483 12.39 21.28 -36.93
CA GLN A 483 12.77 22.17 -35.82
C GLN A 483 13.06 21.37 -34.53
N PRO A 484 13.93 21.92 -33.64
CA PRO A 484 14.82 21.13 -32.81
C PRO A 484 14.28 20.84 -31.39
N GLY A 485 14.76 19.74 -30.82
CA GLY A 485 14.89 19.58 -29.37
C GLY A 485 13.60 19.34 -28.59
N HIS A 486 13.09 18.11 -28.61
CA HIS A 486 12.63 17.33 -27.43
C HIS A 486 12.24 15.94 -27.94
N GLY A 487 13.03 14.93 -27.60
CA GLY A 487 12.89 13.58 -28.13
C GLY A 487 11.61 12.90 -27.68
N LEU A 488 10.65 12.78 -28.61
CA LEU A 488 9.64 11.72 -28.78
C LEU A 488 8.89 12.09 -30.08
N SER A 489 8.96 11.26 -31.12
CA SER A 489 8.25 11.49 -32.39
C SER A 489 6.74 11.53 -32.16
N ARG A 490 6.17 12.73 -32.03
CA ARG A 490 4.74 12.98 -31.88
C ARG A 490 4.05 12.69 -33.21
N LYS A 491 3.60 11.46 -33.43
CA LYS A 491 2.81 11.10 -34.62
C LYS A 491 1.34 11.25 -34.25
N ARG A 492 0.62 12.15 -34.94
CA ARG A 492 -0.83 12.23 -34.83
C ARG A 492 -1.37 10.92 -35.43
N ILE A 493 -1.88 10.03 -34.57
CA ILE A 493 -2.53 8.81 -35.04
C ILE A 493 -3.93 9.24 -35.51
N ASN A 494 -4.35 8.77 -36.69
CA ASN A 494 -5.63 9.14 -37.32
C ASN A 494 -6.77 9.12 -36.29
N GLY A 495 -7.57 10.19 -36.23
CA GLY A 495 -8.67 10.31 -35.25
C GLY A 495 -8.40 11.24 -34.05
N GLY A 496 -7.38 12.10 -34.11
CA GLY A 496 -7.19 13.19 -33.12
C GLY A 496 -6.57 12.78 -31.78
N ILE A 497 -6.15 11.52 -31.62
CA ILE A 497 -5.47 11.06 -30.40
C ILE A 497 -3.98 11.41 -30.50
N ASN A 498 -3.53 12.29 -29.61
CA ASN A 498 -2.10 12.56 -29.43
C ASN A 498 -1.45 11.34 -28.76
N GLY A 499 -0.50 10.70 -29.40
CA GLY A 499 0.17 9.53 -28.85
C GLY A 499 1.48 9.20 -29.56
N GLY A 500 2.17 8.18 -29.07
CA GLY A 500 3.39 7.67 -29.65
C GLY A 500 3.49 6.16 -29.48
N LEU A 501 4.15 5.52 -30.44
CA LEU A 501 4.47 4.09 -30.37
C LEU A 501 5.62 3.87 -29.40
N ILE A 502 5.55 2.79 -28.62
CA ILE A 502 6.56 2.37 -27.66
C ILE A 502 7.30 1.16 -28.22
N ASN A 503 8.48 1.43 -28.75
CA ASN A 503 9.52 0.45 -29.06
C ASN A 503 10.58 0.42 -27.97
N GLU A 504 11.46 -0.60 -27.99
CA GLU A 504 12.56 -0.75 -27.03
C GLU A 504 13.44 0.51 -26.93
N ILE A 505 13.68 1.19 -28.06
CA ILE A 505 14.50 2.41 -28.13
C ILE A 505 13.76 3.62 -27.53
N SER A 506 12.49 3.79 -27.84
CA SER A 506 11.67 4.91 -27.32
C SER A 506 11.34 4.77 -25.83
N LEU A 507 11.46 3.57 -25.27
CA LEU A 507 11.15 3.30 -23.86
C LEU A 507 12.05 4.08 -22.90
N GLU A 508 13.33 4.31 -23.27
CA GLU A 508 14.27 5.10 -22.47
C GLU A 508 13.87 6.58 -22.39
N SER A 509 13.25 7.09 -23.45
CA SER A 509 12.79 8.48 -23.55
C SER A 509 11.47 8.76 -22.83
N LEU A 510 10.78 7.73 -22.31
CA LEU A 510 9.48 7.89 -21.65
C LEU A 510 9.65 8.62 -20.30
N GLN A 511 9.10 9.82 -20.18
CA GLN A 511 9.10 10.59 -18.93
C GLN A 511 8.10 9.99 -17.95
N TYR A 512 8.54 9.75 -16.71
CA TYR A 512 7.66 9.27 -15.65
C TYR A 512 8.00 9.96 -14.32
N ARG A 513 6.99 10.22 -13.50
CA ARG A 513 7.15 10.81 -12.17
C ARG A 513 7.30 9.69 -11.14
N ARG A 514 8.33 9.78 -10.28
CA ARG A 514 8.46 8.88 -9.12
C ARG A 514 7.57 9.40 -8.01
N ASP A 515 6.61 8.59 -7.58
CA ASP A 515 5.73 8.93 -6.47
C ASP A 515 6.47 8.85 -5.12
N ILE A 516 6.06 9.68 -4.16
CA ILE A 516 6.61 9.69 -2.78
C ILE A 516 6.42 8.33 -2.10
N LEU A 517 5.41 7.56 -2.53
CA LEU A 517 5.09 6.21 -2.06
C LEU A 517 5.86 5.10 -2.79
N PHE A 518 6.87 5.43 -3.60
CA PHE A 518 7.71 4.46 -4.29
C PHE A 518 8.29 3.34 -3.37
N PRO A 519 8.78 3.59 -2.13
CA PRO A 519 9.24 2.49 -1.28
C PRO A 519 8.13 1.48 -0.94
N PHE A 520 6.88 1.91 -0.78
CA PHE A 520 5.74 1.01 -0.59
C PHE A 520 5.47 0.16 -1.83
N SER A 521 5.72 0.68 -3.04
CA SER A 521 5.60 -0.07 -4.30
C SER A 521 6.69 -1.14 -4.51
N LEU A 522 7.76 -1.09 -3.71
CA LEU A 522 8.78 -2.14 -3.68
C LEU A 522 8.30 -3.32 -2.83
N LEU A 523 7.61 -3.05 -1.73
CA LEU A 523 7.07 -4.02 -0.79
C LEU A 523 5.82 -4.71 -1.32
N LEU A 524 4.85 -3.93 -1.79
CA LEU A 524 3.59 -4.41 -2.36
C LEU A 524 3.70 -4.43 -3.88
N ASN A 525 3.73 -5.61 -4.49
CA ASN A 525 3.79 -5.70 -5.95
C ASN A 525 2.98 -6.86 -6.51
N ASN A 526 2.40 -6.63 -7.69
CA ASN A 526 1.81 -7.71 -8.45
C ASN A 526 2.93 -8.56 -9.07
N THR A 527 2.93 -9.85 -8.74
CA THR A 527 3.96 -10.83 -9.12
C THR A 527 3.40 -11.87 -10.09
N ARG A 528 4.30 -12.71 -10.63
CA ARG A 528 3.95 -13.90 -11.43
C ARG A 528 3.48 -15.03 -10.49
N PRO A 529 2.56 -15.90 -10.95
CA PRO A 529 2.08 -17.05 -10.20
C PRO A 529 3.18 -18.13 -10.02
N VAL A 530 3.11 -18.92 -8.95
CA VAL A 530 4.19 -19.82 -8.46
C VAL A 530 3.76 -21.30 -8.39
N GLY A 531 2.55 -21.67 -8.82
CA GLY A 531 2.19 -23.09 -9.05
C GLY A 531 1.98 -23.95 -7.80
N ARG A 532 1.78 -23.36 -6.61
CA ARG A 532 1.61 -24.09 -5.33
C ARG A 532 0.41 -23.59 -4.50
N GLN A 533 -0.79 -23.72 -5.06
CA GLN A 533 -2.01 -23.13 -4.49
C GLN A 533 -2.35 -23.68 -3.09
N ASP A 534 -2.30 -25.01 -2.88
CA ASP A 534 -2.72 -25.64 -1.62
C ASP A 534 -1.80 -25.35 -0.43
N THR A 535 -0.50 -25.18 -0.67
CA THR A 535 0.43 -24.76 0.38
C THR A 535 0.25 -23.28 0.72
N LEU A 536 -0.08 -22.45 -0.28
CA LEU A 536 -0.28 -21.01 -0.08
C LEU A 536 -1.57 -20.72 0.69
N VAL A 537 -2.66 -21.44 0.43
CA VAL A 537 -3.92 -21.26 1.19
C VAL A 537 -3.72 -21.59 2.67
N ARG A 538 -3.01 -22.68 2.99
CA ARG A 538 -2.65 -23.05 4.38
C ARG A 538 -1.73 -22.01 5.03
N LEU A 539 -0.76 -21.50 4.29
CA LEU A 539 0.11 -20.44 4.79
C LEU A 539 -0.69 -19.16 5.08
N ILE A 540 -1.65 -18.82 4.23
CA ILE A 540 -2.49 -17.63 4.38
C ILE A 540 -3.39 -17.70 5.61
N SER A 541 -4.00 -18.86 5.91
CA SER A 541 -4.81 -19.00 7.12
C SER A 541 -3.96 -18.85 8.40
N ILE A 542 -2.73 -19.38 8.40
CA ILE A 542 -1.76 -19.19 9.49
C ILE A 542 -1.37 -17.71 9.61
N LEU A 543 -1.05 -17.05 8.49
CA LEU A 543 -0.68 -15.63 8.46
C LEU A 543 -1.82 -14.73 8.92
N LEU A 544 -3.07 -15.03 8.56
CA LEU A 544 -4.24 -14.29 8.99
C LEU A 544 -4.46 -14.35 10.51
N LEU A 545 -4.23 -15.52 11.13
CA LEU A 545 -4.28 -15.65 12.58
C LEU A 545 -3.06 -15.04 13.27
N ALA A 546 -1.88 -15.13 12.66
CA ALA A 546 -0.68 -14.48 13.16
C ALA A 546 -0.91 -12.97 13.25
N ASP A 547 -1.50 -12.36 12.22
CA ASP A 547 -1.88 -10.94 12.18
C ASP A 547 -2.83 -10.57 13.30
N LEU A 548 -3.88 -11.36 13.50
CA LEU A 548 -4.82 -11.15 14.59
C LEU A 548 -4.12 -11.23 15.96
N SER A 549 -3.24 -12.21 16.16
CA SER A 549 -2.50 -12.37 17.41
C SER A 549 -1.56 -11.21 17.70
N VAL A 550 -0.81 -10.73 16.69
CA VAL A 550 0.11 -9.59 16.81
C VAL A 550 -0.65 -8.30 17.09
N THR A 551 -1.76 -8.07 16.39
CA THR A 551 -2.60 -6.88 16.62
C THR A 551 -3.24 -6.88 18.00
N LEU A 552 -3.72 -8.03 18.50
CA LEU A 552 -4.27 -8.16 19.85
C LEU A 552 -3.19 -7.91 20.92
N LEU A 553 -2.00 -8.47 20.74
CA LEU A 553 -0.86 -8.25 21.65
C LEU A 553 -0.43 -6.79 21.67
N ALA A 554 -0.36 -6.14 20.50
CA ALA A 554 -0.05 -4.72 20.41
C ALA A 554 -1.11 -3.86 21.13
N LEU A 555 -2.41 -4.11 20.89
CA LEU A 555 -3.50 -3.40 21.58
C LEU A 555 -3.42 -3.57 23.11
N LEU A 556 -3.15 -4.80 23.56
CA LEU A 556 -2.98 -5.10 24.98
C LEU A 556 -1.77 -4.34 25.56
N GLN A 557 -0.63 -4.33 24.87
CA GLN A 557 0.57 -3.61 25.29
C GLN A 557 0.33 -2.09 25.41
N PHE A 558 -0.30 -1.47 24.40
CA PHE A 558 -0.57 -0.03 24.39
C PHE A 558 -1.64 0.40 25.39
N TYR A 559 -2.64 -0.45 25.67
CA TYR A 559 -3.64 -0.23 26.71
C TYR A 559 -2.99 0.00 28.08
N TRP A 560 -1.99 -0.81 28.43
CA TRP A 560 -1.30 -0.73 29.71
C TRP A 560 -0.28 0.42 29.79
N LEU A 561 0.33 0.80 28.66
CA LEU A 561 1.30 1.91 28.62
C LEU A 561 0.63 3.27 28.80
N ALA A 562 -0.36 3.62 27.98
CA ALA A 562 -1.09 4.88 28.11
C ALA A 562 -2.46 4.84 27.41
N ILE A 563 -3.53 5.19 28.14
CA ILE A 563 -4.89 5.28 27.58
C ILE A 563 -4.94 6.27 26.40
N ALA A 564 -4.16 7.35 26.43
CA ALA A 564 -4.07 8.31 25.32
C ALA A 564 -3.37 7.73 24.08
N ALA A 565 -2.33 6.89 24.25
CA ALA A 565 -1.66 6.22 23.14
C ALA A 565 -2.52 5.07 22.60
N PHE A 566 -3.19 4.33 23.48
CA PHE A 566 -4.22 3.34 23.12
C PHE A 566 -5.35 3.99 22.34
N LEU A 567 -5.90 5.12 22.80
CA LEU A 567 -6.93 5.87 22.10
C LEU A 567 -6.40 6.47 20.80
N ALA A 568 -5.15 6.96 20.73
CA ALA A 568 -4.57 7.44 19.48
C ALA A 568 -4.42 6.32 18.44
N ILE A 569 -3.96 5.14 18.85
CA ILE A 569 -3.89 3.95 17.99
C ILE A 569 -5.31 3.48 17.62
N LEU A 570 -6.27 3.53 18.54
CA LEU A 570 -7.65 3.15 18.29
C LEU A 570 -8.43 4.16 17.44
N LEU A 571 -8.16 5.48 17.54
CA LEU A 571 -8.88 6.57 16.85
C LEU A 571 -8.23 6.98 15.52
N ILE A 572 -6.90 6.88 15.39
CA ILE A 572 -6.16 7.12 14.14
C ILE A 572 -6.10 5.82 13.30
N LEU A 573 -6.14 4.65 13.95
CA LEU A 573 -6.08 3.32 13.32
C LEU A 573 -7.32 2.43 13.63
N PRO A 574 -8.59 2.91 13.65
CA PRO A 574 -9.71 2.10 14.15
C PRO A 574 -10.11 0.94 13.21
N LEU A 575 -9.93 1.12 11.90
CA LEU A 575 -10.49 0.22 10.89
C LEU A 575 -9.43 -0.62 10.19
N SER A 576 -8.17 -0.17 10.18
CA SER A 576 -7.12 -0.95 9.54
C SER A 576 -6.60 -2.08 10.42
N LEU A 577 -6.78 -2.09 11.75
CA LEU A 577 -6.41 -3.23 12.62
C LEU A 577 -7.49 -4.33 12.67
N LEU A 578 -8.77 -3.95 12.67
CA LEU A 578 -9.90 -4.87 12.82
C LEU A 578 -10.55 -5.30 11.50
N CYS A 579 -10.44 -4.57 10.39
CA CYS A 579 -10.96 -5.01 9.09
C CYS A 579 -10.11 -6.04 8.32
N PRO A 580 -8.76 -6.15 8.48
CA PRO A 580 -7.95 -7.19 7.86
C PRO A 580 -8.47 -8.61 8.08
N PHE A 581 -8.78 -8.94 9.34
CA PHE A 581 -9.18 -10.28 9.73
C PHE A 581 -10.56 -10.66 9.14
N PRO A 582 -11.63 -9.86 9.30
CA PRO A 582 -12.91 -10.09 8.62
C PRO A 582 -12.81 -10.04 7.10
N ALA A 583 -11.98 -9.18 6.52
CA ALA A 583 -11.79 -9.11 5.07
C ALA A 583 -11.10 -10.36 4.52
N GLY A 584 -10.03 -10.82 5.17
CA GLY A 584 -9.32 -12.04 4.80
C GLY A 584 -10.13 -13.31 5.10
N LEU A 585 -10.90 -13.34 6.20
CA LEU A 585 -11.83 -14.43 6.50
C LEU A 585 -12.98 -14.47 5.49
N ASN A 586 -13.57 -13.32 5.14
CA ASN A 586 -14.58 -13.24 4.10
C ASN A 586 -14.01 -13.65 2.74
N ALA A 587 -12.77 -13.28 2.39
CA ALA A 587 -12.14 -13.73 1.15
C ALA A 587 -11.86 -15.24 1.13
N LEU A 588 -11.55 -15.83 2.29
CA LEU A 588 -11.25 -17.25 2.44
C LEU A 588 -12.52 -18.12 2.48
N LEU A 589 -13.65 -17.56 2.93
CA LEU A 589 -14.96 -18.23 3.00
C LEU A 589 -15.90 -17.85 1.84
N SER A 590 -15.62 -16.77 1.11
CA SER A 590 -16.48 -16.33 0.02
C SER A 590 -16.46 -17.38 -1.09
N LYS A 591 -17.67 -17.79 -1.50
CA LYS A 591 -17.91 -18.61 -2.68
C LYS A 591 -17.20 -17.99 -3.89
N GLU A 592 -16.98 -18.83 -4.91
CA GLU A 592 -16.38 -18.54 -6.21
C GLU A 592 -17.13 -17.48 -7.06
N MET A 593 -17.81 -16.51 -6.44
CA MET A 593 -18.47 -15.41 -7.11
C MET A 593 -17.44 -14.31 -7.40
N ARG A 594 -16.97 -14.28 -8.65
CA ARG A 594 -16.07 -13.27 -9.26
C ARG A 594 -14.69 -13.17 -8.59
N ARG A 595 -13.76 -14.03 -9.04
CA ARG A 595 -12.34 -14.09 -8.64
C ARG A 595 -11.64 -12.72 -8.59
N ALA A 596 -11.97 -11.81 -9.50
CA ALA A 596 -11.42 -10.45 -9.58
C ALA A 596 -11.83 -9.52 -8.41
N SER A 597 -12.98 -9.71 -7.77
CA SER A 597 -13.33 -8.95 -6.55
C SER A 597 -12.61 -9.47 -5.32
N LEU A 598 -12.37 -10.79 -5.27
CA LEU A 598 -11.72 -11.47 -4.15
C LEU A 598 -10.22 -11.12 -4.08
N THR A 599 -9.55 -11.06 -5.22
CA THR A 599 -8.13 -10.66 -5.31
C THR A 599 -7.88 -9.25 -4.81
N ARG A 600 -8.79 -8.32 -5.10
CA ARG A 600 -8.74 -6.95 -4.59
C ARG A 600 -8.93 -6.86 -3.07
N ILE A 601 -9.73 -7.76 -2.48
CA ILE A 601 -9.89 -7.83 -1.01
C ILE A 601 -8.59 -8.31 -0.35
N TYR A 602 -7.94 -9.33 -0.90
CA TYR A 602 -6.63 -9.78 -0.42
C TYR A 602 -5.56 -8.70 -0.57
N ALA A 603 -5.53 -8.01 -1.71
CA ALA A 603 -4.60 -6.91 -1.92
C ALA A 603 -4.85 -5.78 -0.89
N LEU A 604 -6.11 -5.45 -0.62
CA LEU A 604 -6.46 -4.44 0.37
C LEU A 604 -6.07 -4.85 1.79
N TRP A 605 -6.24 -6.13 2.16
CA TRP A 605 -5.73 -6.66 3.43
C TRP A 605 -4.20 -6.50 3.51
N ASN A 606 -3.46 -6.87 2.47
CA ASN A 606 -2.00 -6.73 2.44
C ASN A 606 -1.56 -5.27 2.70
N ALA A 607 -2.16 -4.34 1.94
CA ALA A 607 -1.85 -2.93 2.04
C ALA A 607 -2.18 -2.36 3.43
N THR A 608 -3.36 -2.69 3.96
CA THR A 608 -3.79 -2.20 5.28
C THR A 608 -2.95 -2.75 6.43
N SER A 609 -2.63 -4.04 6.37
CA SER A 609 -1.78 -4.67 7.38
C SER A 609 -0.37 -4.06 7.40
N LEU A 610 0.20 -3.73 6.25
CA LEU A 610 1.53 -3.11 6.17
C LEU A 610 1.49 -1.67 6.67
N THR A 611 0.46 -0.90 6.31
CA THR A 611 0.27 0.46 6.84
C THR A 611 0.12 0.48 8.36
N ASN A 612 -0.50 -0.54 8.97
CA ASN A 612 -0.63 -0.60 10.43
C ASN A 612 0.72 -0.69 11.13
N VAL A 613 1.60 -1.57 10.67
CA VAL A 613 2.91 -1.75 11.29
C VAL A 613 3.77 -0.52 11.09
N PHE A 614 3.66 0.14 9.93
CA PHE A 614 4.31 1.41 9.69
C PHE A 614 3.80 2.52 10.62
N VAL A 615 2.49 2.67 10.80
CA VAL A 615 1.94 3.66 11.75
C VAL A 615 2.33 3.33 13.18
N ALA A 616 2.27 2.06 13.59
CA ALA A 616 2.71 1.62 14.92
C ALA A 616 4.20 1.94 15.16
N PHE A 617 5.05 1.76 14.15
CA PHE A 617 6.46 2.16 14.19
C PHE A 617 6.60 3.67 14.42
N ILE A 618 5.91 4.50 13.63
CA ILE A 618 5.95 5.97 13.79
C ILE A 618 5.40 6.41 15.15
N CYS A 619 4.32 5.81 15.64
CA CYS A 619 3.80 6.06 16.98
C CYS A 619 4.82 5.69 18.07
N GLY A 620 5.56 4.59 17.90
CA GLY A 620 6.65 4.21 18.81
C GLY A 620 7.80 5.22 18.82
N VAL A 621 8.19 5.74 17.65
CA VAL A 621 9.20 6.81 17.50
C VAL A 621 8.73 8.10 18.21
N ILE A 622 7.48 8.49 18.01
CA ILE A 622 6.92 9.70 18.64
C ILE A 622 6.84 9.52 20.16
N HIS A 623 6.44 8.35 20.64
CA HIS A 623 6.35 8.10 22.08
C HIS A 623 7.73 8.14 22.75
N SER A 624 8.74 7.50 22.16
CA SER A 624 10.12 7.54 22.67
C SER A 624 10.71 8.96 22.64
N GLY A 625 10.43 9.73 21.58
CA GLY A 625 10.93 11.11 21.43
C GLY A 625 10.25 12.14 22.35
N PHE A 626 8.93 12.07 22.57
CA PHE A 626 8.18 13.11 23.29
C PHE A 626 7.91 12.81 24.77
N PHE A 627 7.82 11.55 25.20
CA PHE A 627 7.53 11.22 26.60
C PHE A 627 8.77 11.09 27.49
N SER A 628 9.98 10.97 26.90
CA SER A 628 11.24 10.97 27.65
C SER A 628 11.54 12.35 28.28
N ASP A 629 11.13 13.43 27.62
CA ASP A 629 11.42 14.82 28.03
C ASP A 629 10.63 15.31 29.27
N LYS A 630 9.70 14.50 29.81
CA LYS A 630 8.81 14.92 30.92
C LYS A 630 9.18 14.33 32.29
N LEU A 631 10.30 13.63 32.43
CA LEU A 631 10.78 13.09 33.70
C LEU A 631 11.92 13.93 34.27
N ASP A 632 11.54 14.96 35.01
CA ASP A 632 12.45 15.82 35.79
C ASP A 632 13.05 14.99 36.96
N ASP A 633 14.29 14.51 36.82
CA ASP A 633 15.36 14.69 37.82
C ASP A 633 16.72 14.14 37.32
N LYS A 634 17.77 14.95 37.51
CA LYS A 634 19.11 14.87 36.85
C LYS A 634 20.02 13.69 37.24
N THR A 635 19.52 12.63 37.87
CA THR A 635 20.37 11.52 38.39
C THR A 635 20.03 10.15 37.82
N ASN A 636 18.96 9.99 37.04
CA ASN A 636 18.50 8.69 36.53
C ASN A 636 18.60 8.51 35.01
N ILE A 637 19.16 9.50 34.30
CA ILE A 637 19.21 9.54 32.83
C ILE A 637 19.95 8.31 32.27
N TRP A 638 21.05 7.88 32.88
CA TRP A 638 21.84 6.75 32.37
C TRP A 638 21.23 5.36 32.62
N ASN A 639 20.37 5.20 33.63
CA ASN A 639 19.77 3.90 33.96
C ASN A 639 18.45 3.64 33.22
N VAL A 640 17.70 4.69 32.86
CA VAL A 640 16.50 4.57 32.02
C VAL A 640 16.87 4.35 30.55
N ILE A 641 17.95 4.99 30.08
CA ILE A 641 18.46 4.81 28.71
C ILE A 641 18.90 3.35 28.44
N ARG A 642 19.45 2.65 29.45
CA ARG A 642 20.09 1.33 29.24
C ARG A 642 19.13 0.15 28.99
N ASP A 643 17.86 0.27 29.36
CA ASP A 643 16.81 -0.77 29.13
C ASP A 643 15.79 -0.37 28.05
N ASP A 644 15.66 0.92 27.74
CA ASP A 644 14.80 1.42 26.64
C ASP A 644 15.51 1.37 25.27
N ASP A 645 16.78 0.97 25.19
CA ASP A 645 17.60 0.94 23.96
C ASP A 645 17.10 -0.05 22.87
N GLU A 646 16.10 -0.91 23.14
CA GLU A 646 15.60 -1.94 22.21
C GLU A 646 14.14 -1.77 21.74
N TRP A 647 13.48 -0.62 22.00
CA TRP A 647 12.09 -0.42 21.60
C TRP A 647 11.84 -0.56 20.08
N TRP A 648 12.87 -0.34 19.26
CA TRP A 648 12.82 -0.43 17.80
C TRP A 648 12.96 -1.87 17.27
N VAL A 649 13.44 -2.82 18.09
CA VAL A 649 13.70 -4.21 17.66
C VAL A 649 12.39 -4.92 17.32
N LEU A 650 11.37 -4.84 18.19
CA LEU A 650 10.09 -5.49 17.94
C LEU A 650 9.37 -4.91 16.70
N PRO A 651 9.22 -3.59 16.54
CA PRO A 651 8.64 -3.00 15.33
C PRO A 651 9.40 -3.32 14.04
N THR A 652 10.75 -3.38 14.07
CA THR A 652 11.56 -3.72 12.89
C THR A 652 11.42 -5.20 12.52
N VAL A 653 11.41 -6.11 13.49
CA VAL A 653 11.13 -7.54 13.27
C VAL A 653 9.73 -7.73 12.70
N LEU A 654 8.72 -7.02 13.23
CA LEU A 654 7.36 -7.06 12.69
C LEU A 654 7.28 -6.54 11.26
N LEU A 655 8.02 -5.47 10.93
CA LEU A 655 8.07 -4.94 9.57
C LEU A 655 8.72 -5.93 8.59
N LEU A 656 9.78 -6.64 9.01
CA LEU A 656 10.41 -7.71 8.24
C LEU A 656 9.45 -8.88 8.02
N LEU A 657 8.81 -9.39 9.08
CA LEU A 657 7.82 -10.47 8.97
C LEU A 657 6.66 -10.09 8.05
N LYS A 658 6.19 -8.85 8.13
CA LYS A 658 5.14 -8.30 7.26
C LYS A 658 5.57 -8.19 5.81
N SER A 659 6.82 -7.78 5.57
CA SER A 659 7.36 -7.72 4.21
C SER A 659 7.41 -9.11 3.55
N VAL A 660 7.75 -10.14 4.33
CA VAL A 660 7.75 -11.54 3.87
C VAL A 660 6.32 -12.02 3.63
N GLN A 661 5.41 -11.77 4.57
CA GLN A 661 3.98 -12.07 4.44
C GLN A 661 3.39 -11.44 3.17
N ALA A 662 3.73 -10.17 2.89
CA ALA A 662 3.24 -9.46 1.73
C ALA A 662 3.58 -10.18 0.43
N ARG A 663 4.81 -10.72 0.30
CA ARG A 663 5.23 -11.50 -0.88
C ARG A 663 4.43 -12.78 -1.07
N PHE A 664 4.18 -13.51 0.02
CA PHE A 664 3.39 -14.75 -0.05
C PHE A 664 1.94 -14.47 -0.47
N LEU A 665 1.36 -13.38 0.03
CA LEU A 665 0.03 -12.96 -0.35
C LEU A 665 -0.01 -12.52 -1.82
N ASP A 666 1.00 -11.77 -2.28
CA ASP A 666 1.14 -11.35 -3.68
C ASP A 666 1.18 -12.56 -4.63
N TRP A 667 1.91 -13.62 -4.28
CA TRP A 667 1.95 -14.89 -5.04
C TRP A 667 0.60 -15.60 -5.07
N HIS A 668 -0.13 -15.59 -3.96
CA HIS A 668 -1.47 -16.19 -3.93
C HIS A 668 -2.47 -15.42 -4.78
N VAL A 669 -2.46 -14.09 -4.68
CA VAL A 669 -3.28 -13.21 -5.54
C VAL A 669 -2.95 -13.47 -7.01
N ALA A 670 -1.67 -13.63 -7.36
CA ALA A 670 -1.27 -13.96 -8.73
C ALA A 670 -1.83 -15.31 -9.21
N ASN A 671 -1.79 -16.36 -8.38
CA ASN A 671 -2.37 -17.66 -8.72
C ASN A 671 -3.90 -17.61 -8.90
N LEU A 672 -4.60 -16.77 -8.13
CA LEU A 672 -6.05 -16.62 -8.25
C LEU A 672 -6.48 -15.89 -9.54
N GLU A 673 -5.67 -14.93 -10.01
CA GLU A 673 -5.94 -14.18 -11.24
C GLU A 673 -5.50 -14.92 -12.50
N VAL A 674 -4.39 -15.67 -12.43
CA VAL A 674 -3.83 -16.42 -13.55
C VAL A 674 -3.81 -17.92 -13.18
N PRO A 675 -4.95 -18.64 -13.37
CA PRO A 675 -5.04 -20.06 -13.04
C PRO A 675 -4.36 -20.96 -14.08
N ASP A 676 -4.28 -20.50 -15.34
CA ASP A 676 -3.64 -21.25 -16.42
C ASP A 676 -2.15 -20.89 -16.50
N PHE A 677 -1.31 -21.81 -16.04
CA PHE A 677 0.14 -21.66 -16.05
C PHE A 677 0.74 -21.76 -17.46
N SER A 678 0.03 -22.33 -18.44
CA SER A 678 0.50 -22.38 -19.83
C SER A 678 0.67 -20.98 -20.44
N LEU A 679 -0.01 -19.97 -19.88
CA LEU A 679 0.09 -18.57 -20.32
C LEU A 679 1.46 -17.94 -20.06
N LEU A 680 2.29 -18.57 -19.21
CA LEU A 680 3.61 -18.07 -18.82
C LEU A 680 4.75 -18.92 -19.38
N CYS A 681 4.45 -19.85 -20.30
CA CYS A 681 5.46 -20.63 -21.01
C CYS A 681 6.45 -19.69 -21.72
N PRO A 682 7.77 -19.93 -21.58
CA PRO A 682 8.79 -19.12 -22.24
C PRO A 682 8.92 -19.42 -23.74
N ASP A 683 8.51 -20.63 -24.16
CA ASP A 683 8.60 -21.08 -25.54
C ASP A 683 7.29 -20.77 -26.29
N PRO A 684 7.33 -19.98 -27.38
CA PRO A 684 6.13 -19.53 -28.08
C PRO A 684 5.33 -20.69 -28.67
N ASP A 685 6.01 -21.71 -29.22
CA ASP A 685 5.34 -22.86 -29.83
C ASP A 685 4.55 -23.64 -28.77
N THR A 686 5.10 -23.81 -27.56
CA THR A 686 4.38 -24.45 -26.46
C THR A 686 3.22 -23.61 -25.97
N PHE A 687 3.39 -22.28 -25.91
CA PHE A 687 2.33 -21.36 -25.53
C PHE A 687 1.13 -21.51 -26.46
N TRP A 688 1.34 -21.63 -27.77
CA TRP A 688 0.27 -21.79 -28.75
C TRP A 688 -0.20 -23.25 -28.92
N ALA A 689 0.63 -24.25 -28.65
CA ALA A 689 0.27 -25.67 -28.78
C ALA A 689 -0.89 -26.10 -27.86
N TYR A 690 -1.03 -25.48 -26.68
CA TYR A 690 -2.18 -25.71 -25.79
C TYR A 690 -3.52 -25.21 -26.36
N GLU A 691 -3.53 -24.54 -27.52
CA GLU A 691 -4.74 -24.28 -28.31
C GLU A 691 -5.30 -25.55 -28.96
N SER A 692 -4.43 -26.51 -29.33
CA SER A 692 -4.80 -27.69 -30.13
C SER A 692 -5.48 -28.83 -29.37
N GLY A 693 -5.68 -28.67 -28.05
CA GLY A 693 -6.30 -29.68 -27.18
C GLY A 693 -7.71 -29.35 -26.70
N ALA A 694 -8.36 -28.31 -27.25
CA ALA A 694 -9.72 -27.90 -26.91
C ALA A 694 -10.76 -28.44 -27.90
#